data_AF-A0A4P7RZI8-F1
#
_entry.id   AF-A0A4P7RZI8-F1
#
_cell.length_a   1.000
_cell.length_b   1.000
_cell.length_c   1.000
_cell.angle_alpha   90.00
_cell.angle_beta   90.00
_cell.angle_gamma   90.00
#
_symmetry.space_group_name_H-M   'P 1'
#
loop_
_entity.id
_entity.type
_entity.pdbx_description
1 polymer ?
#
loop_
_entity_poly.entity_id
_entity_poly.type
_entity_poly.pdbx_seq_one_letter_code
_entity_poly.pdbx_strand_id
1 'polypeptide(L)'
;MKTSVLLLSSAAIALSAAPAQAQTAPTADTASADAASDDGGSGTDNSYGEILVTAQRRSESVQDVPIAISAFNTEMVEASGTTNITSLNGLAPNVVLQTQGLVANVPMISIRGMSTADPDPNADPKVSTIIDGVYIPFVSSTMLDLFDVERIEVLKGPQGVLFGKNNLAGTINVITARPTDDFGGEVRLTAGSFGLRQVRGKINSGRFAGDALAAKIAVNFRDYDGYSRNVITGNRLNGANVKSVRGALDFDRGGAFTSTLVADWLKQKTTGPAPHVLDNGDPNWDLLPDEAKTDVRKAAVPFDPYARTESYGGSWTANLDVGYGTITSVLGYRHLDYVTRGDFDGLITPVPQLDVTRDFSGESKSGELRYVSPFGEPVDFVVGAYYQTDKWRQFNTVLANPTTTTLAQLRQDTESYALFALVNAHPTDSLTLSIGGRYSHDRKQYDIASQVLVGGVQRSSFQSSLEASWAEFTPRLTVEYEIGPSAMIYANYSQGYKAGGYNSRGTIPENVGPYDPERVNAFEIGAKTDLFDRLLRFNVAGFVNNYRDLQSSVTKMGSVRPENITTNVAAAKIYGFEVETLLRPSDNFTLGANIAYLHARYTDFCADTDGVFTNGSPEPGQCGPAVPVLLNGVPNGTFAVPTDSTGLDLANAPKWSGSLSADYVIPVSFGEIKLHSDARYSARFNTWGRDNDPGYYRKEVVLLNASIAVAGEDDKWKVTLYGSNLTDQEVISGAISAGATPIQQFYQPPREFGVDVAFKF
;
A
#
# COMPACT_ATOMS: atom_id res chain seq x y z
N MET A 1 3.06 -11.40 -31.26
CA MET A 1 3.80 -12.49 -30.57
C MET A 1 5.21 -12.76 -31.13
N LYS A 2 5.88 -11.79 -31.78
CA LYS A 2 7.25 -11.96 -32.32
C LYS A 2 8.24 -10.83 -31.97
N THR A 3 7.86 -9.90 -31.07
CA THR A 3 8.73 -8.78 -30.65
C THR A 3 9.25 -8.93 -29.21
N SER A 4 8.67 -9.83 -28.40
CA SER A 4 9.00 -9.97 -26.97
C SER A 4 10.23 -10.84 -26.67
N VAL A 5 10.79 -11.54 -27.66
CA VAL A 5 11.93 -12.49 -27.47
C VAL A 5 13.29 -11.84 -27.77
N LEU A 6 13.32 -10.69 -28.45
CA LEU A 6 14.55 -10.01 -28.87
C LEU A 6 15.14 -9.05 -27.82
N LEU A 7 14.42 -8.76 -26.72
CA LEU A 7 14.91 -7.86 -25.65
C LEU A 7 15.54 -8.62 -24.46
N LEU A 8 15.32 -9.94 -24.35
CA LEU A 8 15.96 -10.80 -23.35
C LEU A 8 17.34 -11.32 -23.78
N SER A 9 17.72 -11.16 -25.06
CA SER A 9 19.00 -11.65 -25.60
C SER A 9 20.15 -10.64 -25.53
N SER A 10 19.86 -9.36 -25.28
CA SER A 10 20.88 -8.29 -25.25
C SER A 10 21.62 -8.14 -23.92
N ALA A 11 21.12 -8.77 -22.84
CA ALA A 11 21.76 -8.78 -21.51
C ALA A 11 22.74 -9.96 -21.30
N ALA A 12 22.89 -10.85 -22.29
CA ALA A 12 23.66 -12.10 -22.15
C ALA A 12 25.08 -12.06 -22.76
N ILE A 13 25.56 -10.93 -23.28
CA ILE A 13 26.90 -10.81 -23.91
C ILE A 13 27.78 -9.86 -23.11
N ALA A 14 28.13 -10.26 -21.87
CA ALA A 14 29.23 -9.67 -21.11
C ALA A 14 29.86 -10.66 -20.11
N LEU A 15 29.79 -11.97 -20.40
CA LEU A 15 30.45 -13.03 -19.62
C LEU A 15 31.49 -13.74 -20.49
N SER A 16 32.57 -13.06 -20.82
CA SER A 16 33.81 -13.71 -21.24
C SER A 16 34.68 -13.91 -20.00
N ALA A 17 34.55 -15.08 -19.38
CA ALA A 17 35.41 -15.53 -18.29
C ALA A 17 36.84 -15.77 -18.81
N ALA A 18 37.82 -15.17 -18.14
CA ALA A 18 39.22 -15.57 -18.23
C ALA A 18 39.59 -16.38 -16.97
N PRO A 19 40.33 -17.50 -17.08
CA PRO A 19 40.63 -18.35 -15.94
C PRO A 19 41.83 -17.78 -15.17
N ALA A 20 41.66 -17.50 -13.88
CA ALA A 20 42.77 -17.22 -12.97
C ALA A 20 43.07 -18.46 -12.14
N GLN A 21 44.34 -18.87 -12.17
CA GLN A 21 44.86 -20.10 -11.61
C GLN A 21 44.83 -20.11 -10.07
N ALA A 22 44.62 -21.31 -9.53
CA ALA A 22 44.71 -21.62 -8.12
C ALA A 22 46.14 -21.41 -7.56
N GLN A 23 46.22 -20.82 -6.37
CA GLN A 23 47.34 -21.03 -5.46
C GLN A 23 46.79 -21.38 -4.07
N THR A 24 47.32 -22.49 -3.56
CA THR A 24 47.08 -23.13 -2.27
C THR A 24 47.49 -22.26 -1.08
N ALA A 25 46.71 -22.30 0.00
CA ALA A 25 47.14 -21.94 1.35
C ALA A 25 46.66 -23.00 2.38
N PRO A 26 47.38 -23.19 3.50
CA PRO A 26 47.27 -24.36 4.37
C PRO A 26 46.27 -24.19 5.53
N THR A 27 45.88 -25.35 6.09
CA THR A 27 45.00 -25.60 7.24
C THR A 27 45.61 -25.27 8.61
N ALA A 28 44.76 -24.77 9.54
CA ALA A 28 44.72 -24.96 11.01
C ALA A 28 43.83 -23.84 11.60
N ASP A 29 43.02 -23.93 12.67
CA ASP A 29 42.53 -24.97 13.58
C ASP A 29 41.35 -24.32 14.36
N THR A 30 40.47 -25.14 14.95
CA THR A 30 39.25 -24.78 15.71
C THR A 30 39.46 -24.06 17.05
N ALA A 31 38.57 -23.12 17.43
CA ALA A 31 38.03 -22.95 18.81
C ALA A 31 36.93 -21.85 18.96
N SER A 32 35.72 -22.31 19.34
CA SER A 32 34.72 -21.78 20.31
C SER A 32 34.32 -20.29 20.42
N ALA A 33 32.99 -20.12 20.51
CA ALA A 33 32.17 -18.93 20.76
C ALA A 33 32.34 -18.27 22.14
N ASP A 34 32.18 -16.94 22.19
CA ASP A 34 31.33 -16.25 23.19
C ASP A 34 30.98 -14.79 22.77
N ALA A 35 29.92 -14.29 23.40
CA ALA A 35 29.05 -13.13 23.17
C ALA A 35 29.62 -11.73 22.78
N ALA A 36 28.79 -11.06 21.95
CA ALA A 36 28.38 -9.64 21.92
C ALA A 36 29.27 -8.56 22.58
N SER A 37 29.83 -7.67 21.75
CA SER A 37 29.74 -6.20 21.90
C SER A 37 30.42 -5.49 20.73
N ASP A 38 29.75 -4.43 20.25
CA ASP A 38 30.30 -3.23 19.61
C ASP A 38 31.11 -3.39 18.32
N ASP A 39 30.51 -3.04 17.18
CA ASP A 39 31.27 -2.69 15.98
C ASP A 39 30.77 -1.38 15.38
N GLY A 40 31.23 -0.28 15.99
CA GLY A 40 31.47 0.96 15.29
C GLY A 40 32.82 0.91 14.60
N GLY A 41 32.87 0.57 13.30
CA GLY A 41 34.12 0.60 12.55
C GLY A 41 34.09 0.01 11.14
N SER A 42 34.09 0.90 10.13
CA SER A 42 34.36 0.68 8.70
C SER A 42 33.21 0.15 7.82
N GLY A 43 32.73 1.05 6.95
CA GLY A 43 31.69 0.80 5.97
C GLY A 43 32.12 -0.23 4.94
N THR A 44 31.53 -1.42 5.05
CA THR A 44 31.19 -2.22 3.87
C THR A 44 29.68 -2.11 3.70
N ASP A 45 29.29 -1.51 2.57
CA ASP A 45 27.93 -1.12 2.21
C ASP A 45 27.04 -2.36 2.06
N ASN A 46 26.48 -2.84 3.16
CA ASN A 46 25.64 -4.03 3.20
C ASN A 46 24.16 -3.63 3.04
N SER A 47 23.83 -2.98 1.92
CA SER A 47 22.45 -2.60 1.55
C SER A 47 21.48 -3.79 1.51
N TYR A 48 22.00 -5.02 1.50
CA TYR A 48 21.27 -6.29 1.58
C TYR A 48 21.75 -7.20 2.73
N GLY A 49 22.25 -6.64 3.83
CA GLY A 49 22.64 -7.37 5.03
C GLY A 49 21.48 -8.11 5.73
N GLU A 50 21.66 -8.47 7.00
CA GLU A 50 20.58 -9.00 7.82
C GLU A 50 19.50 -7.92 8.01
N ILE A 51 18.40 -8.03 7.28
CA ILE A 51 17.29 -7.08 7.40
C ILE A 51 16.43 -7.52 8.58
N LEU A 52 16.47 -6.73 9.65
CA LEU A 52 15.60 -6.93 10.81
C LEU A 52 14.18 -6.47 10.50
N VAL A 53 13.20 -7.25 10.95
CA VAL A 53 11.77 -6.98 10.78
C VAL A 53 11.07 -7.08 12.12
N THR A 54 9.92 -6.39 12.24
CA THR A 54 9.06 -6.43 13.44
C THR A 54 7.77 -7.22 13.21
N ALA A 55 7.83 -8.18 12.29
CA ALA A 55 6.69 -8.93 11.79
C ALA A 55 5.98 -9.76 12.88
N GLN A 56 6.66 -10.14 13.96
CA GLN A 56 6.05 -10.82 15.10
C GLN A 56 5.93 -9.96 16.36
N ARG A 57 5.99 -8.62 16.21
CA ARG A 57 6.16 -7.66 17.34
C ARG A 57 7.45 -7.87 18.14
N ARG A 58 8.40 -8.62 17.56
CA ARG A 58 9.77 -8.86 17.99
C ARG A 58 10.71 -8.42 16.87
N SER A 59 11.93 -8.02 17.19
CA SER A 59 12.95 -7.71 16.19
C SER A 59 13.67 -9.01 15.81
N GLU A 60 13.50 -9.46 14.57
CA GLU A 60 14.03 -10.75 14.09
C GLU A 60 14.52 -10.59 12.65
N SER A 61 15.46 -11.43 12.21
CA SER A 61 15.88 -11.45 10.80
C SER A 61 14.71 -11.81 9.90
N VAL A 62 14.64 -11.17 8.73
CA VAL A 62 13.66 -11.53 7.69
C VAL A 62 13.75 -13.00 7.26
N GLN A 63 14.91 -13.66 7.46
CA GLN A 63 15.10 -15.09 7.16
C GLN A 63 14.47 -16.02 8.20
N ASP A 64 14.26 -15.54 9.43
CA ASP A 64 13.80 -16.36 10.55
C ASP A 64 12.28 -16.24 10.76
N VAL A 65 11.60 -15.34 10.04
CA VAL A 65 10.14 -15.21 10.15
C VAL A 65 9.45 -16.23 9.23
N PRO A 66 8.59 -17.15 9.72
CA PRO A 66 7.92 -18.18 8.94
C PRO A 66 6.68 -17.67 8.17
N ILE A 67 6.84 -16.58 7.42
CA ILE A 67 5.87 -16.02 6.46
C ILE A 67 6.60 -15.38 5.27
N ALA A 68 5.89 -15.25 4.15
CA ALA A 68 6.32 -14.42 3.04
C ALA A 68 6.31 -12.92 3.42
N ILE A 69 7.48 -12.30 3.40
CA ILE A 69 7.71 -10.90 3.77
C ILE A 69 8.76 -10.30 2.85
N SER A 70 8.52 -9.08 2.39
CA SER A 70 9.50 -8.28 1.68
C SER A 70 9.84 -7.06 2.56
N ALA A 71 11.11 -6.72 2.70
CA ALA A 71 11.55 -5.60 3.52
C ALA A 71 12.53 -4.70 2.75
N PHE A 72 12.40 -3.40 2.95
CA PHE A 72 13.17 -2.36 2.25
C PHE A 72 13.78 -1.43 3.30
N ASN A 73 15.10 -1.29 3.32
CA ASN A 73 15.78 -0.30 4.16
C ASN A 73 15.79 1.09 3.53
N THR A 74 16.40 2.05 4.23
CA THR A 74 16.50 3.45 3.80
C THR A 74 17.19 3.57 2.45
N GLU A 75 18.31 2.88 2.26
CA GLU A 75 19.14 2.96 1.06
C GLU A 75 18.37 2.47 -0.18
N MET A 76 17.62 1.37 -0.07
CA MET A 76 16.79 0.84 -1.16
C MET A 76 15.62 1.78 -1.50
N VAL A 77 14.97 2.35 -0.47
CA VAL A 77 13.88 3.32 -0.67
C VAL A 77 14.42 4.60 -1.33
N GLU A 78 15.62 5.05 -0.98
CA GLU A 78 16.25 6.20 -1.60
C GLU A 78 16.75 5.96 -3.03
N ALA A 79 17.43 4.83 -3.26
CA ALA A 79 18.02 4.49 -4.56
C ALA A 79 16.98 4.36 -5.67
N SER A 80 15.75 3.99 -5.31
CA SER A 80 14.62 3.90 -6.23
C SER A 80 14.02 5.25 -6.65
N GLY A 81 14.57 6.38 -6.15
CA GLY A 81 14.04 7.72 -6.44
C GLY A 81 12.62 7.94 -5.91
N THR A 82 12.24 7.14 -4.91
CA THR A 82 10.86 7.04 -4.43
C THR A 82 10.42 8.31 -3.73
N THR A 83 9.21 8.78 -4.05
CA THR A 83 8.66 10.02 -3.48
C THR A 83 7.48 9.79 -2.53
N ASN A 84 6.84 8.61 -2.60
CA ASN A 84 5.78 8.18 -1.70
C ASN A 84 5.64 6.64 -1.78
N ILE A 85 4.76 6.06 -0.97
CA ILE A 85 4.55 4.61 -0.93
C ILE A 85 4.28 3.97 -2.30
N THR A 86 3.67 4.67 -3.25
CA THR A 86 3.37 4.11 -4.58
C THR A 86 4.60 3.92 -5.46
N SER A 87 5.73 4.59 -5.18
CA SER A 87 6.94 4.37 -5.99
C SER A 87 7.66 3.06 -5.64
N LEU A 88 7.28 2.40 -4.53
CA LEU A 88 7.70 1.03 -4.20
C LEU A 88 7.01 -0.04 -5.07
N ASN A 89 6.09 0.36 -5.96
CA ASN A 89 5.35 -0.56 -6.82
C ASN A 89 6.27 -1.45 -7.66
N GLY A 90 6.08 -2.76 -7.57
CA GLY A 90 6.88 -3.75 -8.29
C GLY A 90 8.25 -4.05 -7.68
N LEU A 91 8.59 -3.51 -6.51
CA LEU A 91 9.77 -3.95 -5.76
C LEU A 91 9.53 -5.25 -5.00
N ALA A 92 8.30 -5.47 -4.51
CA ALA A 92 7.88 -6.72 -3.89
C ALA A 92 7.02 -7.56 -4.87
N PRO A 93 7.23 -8.89 -4.95
CA PRO A 93 6.39 -9.77 -5.76
C PRO A 93 4.94 -9.78 -5.26
N ASN A 94 3.98 -9.85 -6.19
CA ASN A 94 2.53 -9.82 -5.92
C ASN A 94 2.02 -8.60 -5.15
N VAL A 95 2.72 -7.46 -5.25
CA VAL A 95 2.31 -6.19 -4.65
C VAL A 95 2.08 -5.16 -5.75
N VAL A 96 0.89 -4.57 -5.78
CA VAL A 96 0.55 -3.45 -6.68
C VAL A 96 0.23 -2.24 -5.82
N LEU A 97 1.00 -1.17 -5.99
CA LEU A 97 0.81 0.12 -5.32
C LEU A 97 0.56 1.17 -6.40
N GLN A 98 -0.66 1.70 -6.45
CA GLN A 98 -1.04 2.71 -7.44
C GLN A 98 -1.86 3.80 -6.77
N THR A 99 -2.12 4.90 -7.46
CA THR A 99 -3.07 5.91 -7.02
C THR A 99 -4.44 5.60 -7.59
N GLN A 100 -5.49 5.82 -6.80
CA GLN A 100 -6.85 5.71 -7.29
C GLN A 100 -7.11 6.74 -8.41
N GLY A 101 -7.86 6.32 -9.43
CA GLY A 101 -8.11 7.12 -10.62
C GLY A 101 -9.01 8.35 -10.44
N LEU A 102 -10.09 8.28 -9.63
CA LEU A 102 -11.07 9.39 -9.55
C LEU A 102 -10.81 10.40 -8.43
N VAL A 103 -9.97 10.03 -7.45
CA VAL A 103 -9.74 10.85 -6.27
C VAL A 103 -8.24 11.00 -6.05
N ALA A 104 -7.80 12.25 -5.99
CA ALA A 104 -6.41 12.58 -5.74
C ALA A 104 -5.96 12.15 -4.34
N ASN A 105 -4.69 11.72 -4.25
CA ASN A 105 -4.03 11.41 -2.98
C ASN A 105 -4.63 10.23 -2.19
N VAL A 106 -5.22 9.26 -2.89
CA VAL A 106 -5.71 8.00 -2.29
C VAL A 106 -4.93 6.84 -2.92
N PRO A 107 -4.21 6.01 -2.14
CA PRO A 107 -3.58 4.82 -2.68
C PRO A 107 -4.60 3.71 -2.93
N MET A 108 -4.30 2.91 -3.94
CA MET A 108 -4.86 1.59 -4.14
C MET A 108 -3.73 0.58 -3.90
N ILE A 109 -3.83 -0.14 -2.78
CA ILE A 109 -2.85 -1.13 -2.33
C ILE A 109 -3.43 -2.51 -2.59
N SER A 110 -2.75 -3.32 -3.39
CA SER A 110 -3.06 -4.73 -3.62
C SER A 110 -1.91 -5.60 -3.13
N ILE A 111 -2.23 -6.62 -2.33
CA ILE A 111 -1.30 -7.71 -2.00
C ILE A 111 -1.97 -9.01 -2.40
N ARG A 112 -1.29 -9.84 -3.20
CA ARG A 112 -1.81 -11.11 -3.73
C ARG A 112 -3.17 -10.94 -4.41
N GLY A 113 -3.37 -9.84 -5.14
CA GLY A 113 -4.58 -9.59 -5.93
C GLY A 113 -5.80 -9.11 -5.15
N MET A 114 -5.65 -8.79 -3.86
CA MET A 114 -6.72 -8.20 -3.05
C MET A 114 -6.42 -6.75 -2.72
N SER A 115 -7.33 -5.85 -3.08
CA SER A 115 -7.23 -4.41 -2.84
C SER A 115 -8.52 -3.79 -2.31
N THR A 116 -8.40 -2.61 -1.68
CA THR A 116 -9.50 -1.66 -1.50
C THR A 116 -9.26 -0.47 -2.42
N ALA A 117 -10.29 -0.05 -3.16
CA ALA A 117 -10.23 1.11 -4.05
C ALA A 117 -11.31 2.17 -3.74
N ASP A 118 -12.09 1.99 -2.65
CA ASP A 118 -13.09 2.96 -2.22
C ASP A 118 -12.41 4.08 -1.41
N PRO A 119 -12.56 5.36 -1.78
CA PRO A 119 -11.92 6.48 -1.10
C PRO A 119 -12.68 6.96 0.14
N ASP A 120 -13.91 6.45 0.37
CA ASP A 120 -14.70 6.93 1.50
C ASP A 120 -14.22 6.29 2.83
N PRO A 121 -14.23 7.05 3.94
CA PRO A 121 -13.66 6.63 5.24
C PRO A 121 -14.44 5.50 5.94
N ASN A 122 -15.67 5.23 5.52
CA ASN A 122 -16.47 4.09 5.97
C ASN A 122 -15.97 2.76 5.38
N ALA A 123 -15.17 2.80 4.31
CA ALA A 123 -14.57 1.62 3.71
C ALA A 123 -13.22 1.31 4.37
N ASP A 124 -13.23 0.33 5.26
CA ASP A 124 -11.99 -0.18 5.85
C ASP A 124 -11.05 -0.76 4.76
N PRO A 125 -9.72 -0.57 4.87
CA PRO A 125 -8.77 -1.15 3.90
C PRO A 125 -8.65 -2.68 4.06
N LYS A 126 -8.33 -3.40 2.98
CA LYS A 126 -8.02 -4.85 3.03
C LYS A 126 -6.55 -5.14 3.36
N VAL A 127 -5.69 -4.16 3.13
CA VAL A 127 -4.27 -4.13 3.50
C VAL A 127 -4.10 -3.07 4.57
N SER A 128 -3.68 -3.46 5.76
CA SER A 128 -3.47 -2.50 6.85
C SER A 128 -2.18 -1.73 6.63
N THR A 129 -2.15 -0.47 7.07
CA THR A 129 -0.95 0.36 7.11
C THR A 129 -0.66 0.72 8.56
N ILE A 130 0.59 0.53 8.99
CA ILE A 130 1.03 0.74 10.36
C ILE A 130 2.27 1.62 10.34
N ILE A 131 2.32 2.62 11.21
CA ILE A 131 3.48 3.51 11.37
C ILE A 131 3.89 3.45 12.84
N ASP A 132 5.11 3.00 13.12
CA ASP A 132 5.66 2.87 14.48
C ASP A 132 4.70 2.14 15.43
N GLY A 133 4.10 1.05 14.95
CA GLY A 133 3.15 0.23 15.70
C GLY A 133 1.72 0.79 15.79
N VAL A 134 1.44 1.99 15.27
CA VAL A 134 0.10 2.61 15.25
C VAL A 134 -0.61 2.31 13.93
N TYR A 135 -1.80 1.72 14.02
CA TYR A 135 -2.66 1.46 12.85
C TYR A 135 -3.23 2.77 12.27
N ILE A 136 -3.23 2.87 10.94
CA ILE A 136 -3.77 4.02 10.21
C ILE A 136 -5.16 3.66 9.64
N PRO A 137 -6.26 4.20 10.19
CA PRO A 137 -7.61 3.76 9.84
C PRO A 137 -8.15 4.35 8.53
N PHE A 138 -7.75 5.58 8.18
CA PHE A 138 -8.32 6.30 7.04
C PHE A 138 -7.51 6.06 5.77
N VAL A 139 -8.17 5.61 4.69
CA VAL A 139 -7.50 5.29 3.41
C VAL A 139 -6.74 6.49 2.84
N SER A 140 -7.27 7.72 2.96
CA SER A 140 -6.55 8.93 2.53
C SER A 140 -5.29 9.24 3.35
N SER A 141 -5.15 8.67 4.56
CA SER A 141 -3.94 8.78 5.39
C SER A 141 -2.89 7.70 5.07
N THR A 142 -3.20 6.70 4.26
CA THR A 142 -2.23 5.64 3.89
C THR A 142 -1.37 6.03 2.69
N MET A 143 -1.60 7.20 2.07
CA MET A 143 -0.62 7.81 1.15
C MET A 143 0.56 8.35 1.95
N LEU A 144 1.56 7.50 2.20
CA LEU A 144 2.73 7.88 2.99
C LEU A 144 3.79 8.56 2.13
N ASP A 145 4.23 9.73 2.57
CA ASP A 145 5.45 10.37 2.10
C ASP A 145 6.65 9.66 2.74
N LEU A 146 7.55 9.09 1.92
CA LEU A 146 8.65 8.27 2.42
C LEU A 146 9.86 9.15 2.76
N PHE A 147 9.71 9.98 3.79
CA PHE A 147 10.81 10.74 4.39
C PHE A 147 11.08 10.24 5.81
N ASP A 148 12.36 10.25 6.20
CA ASP A 148 12.80 9.88 7.55
C ASP A 148 12.31 8.48 7.99
N VAL A 149 12.30 7.54 7.05
CA VAL A 149 11.92 6.13 7.25
C VAL A 149 13.20 5.34 7.46
N GLU A 150 13.21 4.43 8.43
CA GLU A 150 14.30 3.46 8.64
C GLU A 150 14.15 2.29 7.67
N ARG A 151 12.94 1.71 7.64
CA ARG A 151 12.58 0.60 6.79
C ARG A 151 11.08 0.47 6.59
N ILE A 152 10.70 -0.29 5.56
CA ILE A 152 9.32 -0.64 5.22
C ILE A 152 9.24 -2.15 5.05
N GLU A 153 8.30 -2.76 5.76
CA GLU A 153 8.05 -4.19 5.74
C GLU A 153 6.68 -4.45 5.10
N VAL A 154 6.61 -5.37 4.14
CA VAL A 154 5.38 -5.80 3.47
C VAL A 154 5.13 -7.25 3.82
N LEU A 155 4.21 -7.47 4.75
CA LEU A 155 3.79 -8.80 5.20
C LEU A 155 2.66 -9.28 4.30
N LYS A 156 2.82 -10.47 3.71
CA LYS A 156 1.86 -11.03 2.76
C LYS A 156 0.94 -12.05 3.44
N GLY A 157 -0.33 -12.07 3.02
CA GLY A 157 -1.34 -12.93 3.62
C GLY A 157 -1.88 -12.40 4.97
N PRO A 158 -2.88 -13.08 5.55
CA PRO A 158 -3.60 -12.56 6.71
C PRO A 158 -2.74 -12.50 7.97
N GLN A 159 -2.72 -11.32 8.61
CA GLN A 159 -1.92 -11.04 9.81
C GLN A 159 -2.76 -10.74 11.07
N GLY A 160 -3.97 -11.30 11.12
CA GLY A 160 -5.04 -11.02 12.09
C GLY A 160 -4.58 -11.00 13.55
N VAL A 161 -3.77 -11.97 13.96
CA VAL A 161 -3.39 -12.18 15.37
C VAL A 161 -2.64 -10.97 15.94
N LEU A 162 -1.60 -10.50 15.25
CA LEU A 162 -0.66 -9.50 15.79
C LEU A 162 -0.94 -8.08 15.31
N PHE A 163 -1.56 -7.93 14.13
CA PHE A 163 -1.79 -6.62 13.50
C PHE A 163 -3.27 -6.23 13.42
N GLY A 164 -4.17 -7.09 13.91
CA GLY A 164 -5.55 -6.74 14.21
C GLY A 164 -6.53 -6.85 13.06
N LYS A 165 -7.54 -5.98 13.04
CA LYS A 165 -8.58 -5.96 12.00
C LYS A 165 -8.02 -5.47 10.66
N ASN A 166 -8.77 -5.67 9.58
CA ASN A 166 -8.53 -5.03 8.28
C ASN A 166 -7.19 -5.42 7.60
N ASN A 167 -6.76 -6.66 7.81
CA ASN A 167 -5.51 -7.23 7.30
C ASN A 167 -5.74 -8.55 6.54
N LEU A 168 -6.78 -8.56 5.70
CA LEU A 168 -7.16 -9.71 4.89
C LEU A 168 -6.10 -10.12 3.85
N ALA A 169 -5.40 -9.14 3.28
CA ALA A 169 -4.44 -9.38 2.21
C ALA A 169 -2.98 -9.30 2.69
N GLY A 170 -2.74 -8.51 3.73
CA GLY A 170 -1.41 -8.26 4.28
C GLY A 170 -1.35 -6.98 5.10
N THR A 171 -0.13 -6.59 5.45
CA THR A 171 0.18 -5.38 6.22
C THR A 171 1.38 -4.68 5.59
N ILE A 172 1.32 -3.36 5.47
CA ILE A 172 2.50 -2.51 5.25
C ILE A 172 2.87 -1.87 6.59
N ASN A 173 4.05 -2.20 7.10
CA ASN A 173 4.58 -1.69 8.35
C ASN A 173 5.74 -0.74 8.05
N VAL A 174 5.59 0.51 8.47
CA VAL A 174 6.59 1.57 8.28
C VAL A 174 7.21 1.89 9.62
N ILE A 175 8.54 1.81 9.67
CA ILE A 175 9.31 2.15 10.86
C ILE A 175 10.06 3.43 10.55
N THR A 176 9.81 4.46 11.36
CA THR A 176 10.50 5.74 11.23
C THR A 176 11.89 5.65 11.85
N ALA A 177 12.85 6.37 11.29
CA ALA A 177 14.20 6.36 11.84
C ALA A 177 14.19 6.88 13.29
N ARG A 178 15.01 6.30 14.16
CA ARG A 178 15.18 6.79 15.53
C ARG A 178 16.24 7.91 15.61
N PRO A 179 16.28 8.70 16.70
CA PRO A 179 17.42 9.54 17.00
C PRO A 179 18.70 8.73 17.13
N THR A 180 19.82 9.27 16.64
CA THR A 180 21.15 8.66 16.81
C THR A 180 21.81 9.09 18.12
N ASP A 181 22.73 8.26 18.60
CA ASP A 181 23.48 8.55 19.82
C ASP A 181 24.54 9.65 19.63
N ASP A 182 24.98 9.85 18.39
CA ASP A 182 25.88 10.93 18.00
C ASP A 182 25.14 12.14 17.43
N PHE A 183 25.71 13.32 17.65
CA PHE A 183 25.29 14.54 16.96
C PHE A 183 25.64 14.42 15.47
N GLY A 184 24.68 14.71 14.61
CA GLY A 184 24.92 14.70 13.18
C GLY A 184 23.69 15.13 12.40
N GLY A 185 23.85 15.36 11.11
CA GLY A 185 22.77 15.81 10.27
C GLY A 185 22.94 15.40 8.81
N GLU A 186 21.83 15.51 8.07
CA GLU A 186 21.83 15.33 6.63
C GLU A 186 20.95 16.41 5.99
N VAL A 187 21.42 17.01 4.90
CA VAL A 187 20.61 17.87 4.02
C VAL A 187 20.70 17.34 2.61
N ARG A 188 19.57 17.34 1.92
CA ARG A 188 19.43 16.74 0.61
C ARG A 188 18.60 17.60 -0.31
N LEU A 189 19.12 17.82 -1.51
CA LEU A 189 18.54 18.67 -2.54
C LEU A 189 18.27 17.82 -3.78
N THR A 190 17.03 17.79 -4.24
CA THR A 190 16.63 17.03 -5.43
C THR A 190 16.04 17.98 -6.47
N ALA A 191 16.42 17.82 -7.73
CA ALA A 191 15.82 18.47 -8.88
C ALA A 191 15.59 17.45 -10.00
N GLY A 192 14.49 17.57 -10.75
CA GLY A 192 14.21 16.58 -11.80
C GLY A 192 13.15 17.01 -12.82
N SER A 193 12.73 16.02 -13.61
CA SER A 193 11.67 16.15 -14.63
C SER A 193 10.40 16.80 -14.06
N PHE A 194 9.65 17.45 -14.95
CA PHE A 194 8.35 18.07 -14.62
C PHE A 194 8.40 19.05 -13.45
N GLY A 195 9.52 19.77 -13.32
CA GLY A 195 9.67 20.81 -12.32
C GLY A 195 9.88 20.31 -10.89
N LEU A 196 10.23 19.02 -10.70
CA LEU A 196 10.53 18.47 -9.38
C LEU A 196 11.61 19.29 -8.68
N ARG A 197 11.29 19.74 -7.47
CA ARG A 197 12.21 20.42 -6.54
C ARG A 197 11.92 19.89 -5.14
N GLN A 198 12.95 19.40 -4.45
CA GLN A 198 12.78 18.87 -3.11
C GLN A 198 13.96 19.23 -2.21
N VAL A 199 13.64 19.55 -0.96
CA VAL A 199 14.61 19.72 0.12
C VAL A 199 14.20 18.80 1.26
N ARG A 200 15.07 17.86 1.62
CA ARG A 200 14.95 17.04 2.82
C ARG A 200 16.07 17.38 3.77
N GLY A 201 15.81 17.34 5.07
CA GLY A 201 16.85 17.52 6.06
C GLY A 201 16.51 16.80 7.36
N LYS A 202 17.54 16.34 8.08
CA LYS A 202 17.42 15.81 9.44
C LYS A 202 18.60 16.25 10.29
N ILE A 203 18.36 16.42 11.58
CA ILE A 203 19.39 16.69 12.58
C ILE A 203 19.12 15.85 13.83
N ASN A 204 20.16 15.20 14.33
CA ASN A 204 20.18 14.46 15.58
C ASN A 204 20.96 15.26 16.62
N SER A 205 20.50 15.25 17.87
CA SER A 205 21.19 15.93 18.97
C SER A 205 22.39 15.15 19.50
N GLY A 206 22.50 13.86 19.19
CA GLY A 206 23.21 12.89 20.01
C GLY A 206 22.57 12.71 21.39
N ARG A 207 23.18 11.87 22.23
CA ARG A 207 22.76 11.69 23.62
C ARG A 207 23.08 12.94 24.45
N PHE A 208 22.12 13.40 25.24
CA PHE A 208 22.21 14.54 26.16
C PHE A 208 21.52 14.23 27.49
N ALA A 209 21.57 15.18 28.44
CA ALA A 209 21.02 15.02 29.79
C ALA A 209 21.63 13.82 30.56
N GLY A 210 22.96 13.69 30.50
CA GLY A 210 23.70 12.59 31.13
C GLY A 210 23.45 11.27 30.40
N ASP A 211 23.61 11.30 29.08
CA ASP A 211 23.41 10.20 28.14
C ASP A 211 22.00 9.55 28.15
N ALA A 212 21.03 10.24 28.75
CA ALA A 212 19.70 9.69 28.98
C ALA A 212 18.73 9.88 27.81
N LEU A 213 18.93 10.93 27.01
CA LEU A 213 17.97 11.38 26.00
C LEU A 213 18.67 11.60 24.66
N ALA A 214 18.04 11.20 23.55
CA ALA A 214 18.44 11.59 22.20
C ALA A 214 17.23 12.17 21.45
N ALA A 215 17.43 13.21 20.66
CA ALA A 215 16.37 13.90 19.93
C ALA A 215 16.72 14.03 18.44
N LYS A 216 15.68 14.04 17.60
CA LYS A 216 15.80 14.25 16.16
C LYS A 216 14.68 15.15 15.64
N ILE A 217 15.00 15.98 14.66
CA ILE A 217 14.02 16.68 13.82
C ILE A 217 14.35 16.41 12.36
N ALA A 218 13.34 16.04 11.57
CA ALA A 218 13.41 15.86 10.13
C ALA A 218 12.33 16.70 9.42
N VAL A 219 12.67 17.21 8.24
CA VAL A 219 11.80 18.05 7.40
C VAL A 219 11.83 17.58 5.95
N ASN A 220 10.70 17.76 5.25
CA ASN A 220 10.59 17.56 3.81
C ASN A 220 9.77 18.70 3.18
N PHE A 221 10.32 19.33 2.14
CA PHE A 221 9.61 20.29 1.30
C PHE A 221 9.74 19.85 -0.14
N ARG A 222 8.63 19.50 -0.78
CA ARG A 222 8.61 19.01 -2.16
C ARG A 222 7.60 19.79 -2.99
N ASP A 223 8.02 20.17 -4.19
CA ASP A 223 7.19 20.77 -5.21
C ASP A 223 7.39 20.00 -6.53
N TYR A 224 6.30 19.65 -7.18
CA TYR A 224 6.29 18.88 -8.42
C TYR A 224 5.15 19.40 -9.29
N ASP A 225 5.48 20.02 -10.43
CA ASP A 225 4.48 20.71 -11.26
C ASP A 225 3.47 19.72 -11.88
N GLY A 226 3.88 18.47 -12.09
CA GLY A 226 3.08 17.41 -12.71
C GLY A 226 3.38 17.19 -14.20
N TYR A 227 3.05 16.00 -14.68
CA TYR A 227 3.39 15.51 -16.03
C TYR A 227 2.25 15.57 -17.03
N SER A 228 1.01 15.76 -16.58
CA SER A 228 -0.17 15.86 -17.44
C SER A 228 -0.61 17.31 -17.57
N ARG A 229 -1.43 17.62 -18.59
CA ARG A 229 -1.96 18.96 -18.81
C ARG A 229 -3.47 18.93 -18.93
N ASN A 230 -4.14 19.89 -18.30
CA ASN A 230 -5.52 20.21 -18.59
C ASN A 230 -5.58 21.19 -19.77
N VAL A 231 -6.13 20.77 -20.90
CA VAL A 231 -6.22 21.64 -22.10
C VAL A 231 -7.27 22.74 -21.97
N ILE A 232 -8.23 22.60 -21.05
CA ILE A 232 -9.30 23.58 -20.81
C ILE A 232 -8.79 24.73 -19.94
N THR A 233 -8.19 24.43 -18.78
CA THR A 233 -7.67 25.45 -17.85
C THR A 233 -6.26 25.92 -18.23
N GLY A 234 -5.51 25.11 -19.00
CA GLY A 234 -4.13 25.34 -19.37
C GLY A 234 -3.09 24.91 -18.32
N ASN A 235 -3.53 24.48 -17.14
CA ASN A 235 -2.69 24.11 -16.00
C ASN A 235 -2.13 22.69 -16.11
N ARG A 236 -1.08 22.39 -15.32
CA ARG A 236 -0.56 21.04 -15.17
C ARG A 236 -1.36 20.25 -14.12
N LEU A 237 -1.51 18.95 -14.38
CA LEU A 237 -2.15 17.97 -13.51
C LEU A 237 -1.14 16.89 -13.12
N ASN A 238 -1.53 16.07 -12.13
CA ASN A 238 -0.68 15.09 -11.46
C ASN A 238 0.54 15.73 -10.76
N GLY A 239 0.37 16.96 -10.27
CA GLY A 239 1.36 17.69 -9.48
C GLY A 239 1.11 17.58 -7.98
N ALA A 240 2.13 17.87 -7.17
CA ALA A 240 2.04 17.84 -5.72
C ALA A 240 2.93 18.91 -5.07
N ASN A 241 2.40 19.56 -4.02
CA ASN A 241 3.15 20.40 -3.08
C ASN A 241 3.03 19.80 -1.68
N VAL A 242 4.15 19.40 -1.08
CA VAL A 242 4.21 18.67 0.20
C VAL A 242 5.12 19.41 1.17
N LYS A 243 4.66 19.54 2.42
CA LYS A 243 5.44 20.01 3.56
C LYS A 243 5.26 19.02 4.69
N SER A 244 6.36 18.49 5.21
CA SER A 244 6.32 17.48 6.28
C SER A 244 7.38 17.78 7.33
N VAL A 245 7.05 17.53 8.59
CA VAL A 245 7.97 17.63 9.73
C VAL A 245 7.76 16.40 10.60
N ARG A 246 8.86 15.80 11.07
CA ARG A 246 8.85 14.73 12.07
C ARG A 246 9.85 15.05 13.18
N GLY A 247 9.42 14.90 14.42
CA GLY A 247 10.27 14.98 15.60
C GLY A 247 10.27 13.65 16.34
N ALA A 248 11.40 13.27 16.91
CA ALA A 248 11.51 12.11 17.78
C ALA A 248 12.34 12.44 19.03
N LEU A 249 11.95 11.86 20.17
CA LEU A 249 12.68 11.90 21.43
C LEU A 249 12.78 10.47 21.96
N ASP A 250 14.00 10.01 22.19
CA ASP A 250 14.31 8.72 22.76
C ASP A 250 14.86 8.91 24.19
N PHE A 251 14.45 8.03 25.09
CA PHE A 251 14.93 7.94 26.46
C PHE A 251 15.48 6.54 26.72
N ASP A 252 16.74 6.48 27.13
CA ASP A 252 17.43 5.27 27.57
C ASP A 252 18.54 5.66 28.56
N ARG A 253 18.64 4.96 29.69
CA ARG A 253 19.70 5.16 30.71
C ARG A 253 20.51 3.89 30.96
N GLY A 254 20.49 2.93 30.04
CA GLY A 254 21.12 1.62 30.22
C GLY A 254 20.45 0.77 31.29
N GLY A 255 19.15 0.96 31.51
CA GLY A 255 18.36 0.22 32.51
C GLY A 255 17.13 -0.44 31.88
N ALA A 256 16.29 -1.04 32.71
CA ALA A 256 15.12 -1.81 32.27
C ALA A 256 14.03 -0.99 31.56
N PHE A 257 14.09 0.36 31.57
CA PHE A 257 13.05 1.21 30.99
C PHE A 257 13.59 2.03 29.83
N THR A 258 12.98 1.88 28.67
CA THR A 258 13.23 2.70 27.48
C THR A 258 11.92 3.31 26.98
N SER A 259 12.00 4.48 26.34
CA SER A 259 10.81 5.17 25.84
C SER A 259 11.12 6.02 24.63
N THR A 260 10.33 5.88 23.57
CA THR A 260 10.45 6.69 22.35
C THR A 260 9.13 7.42 22.09
N LEU A 261 9.19 8.72 21.88
CA LEU A 261 8.07 9.57 21.45
C LEU A 261 8.36 10.09 20.04
N VAL A 262 7.43 9.87 19.12
CA VAL A 262 7.49 10.39 17.75
C VAL A 262 6.26 11.26 17.50
N ALA A 263 6.44 12.41 16.87
CA ALA A 263 5.36 13.28 16.44
C ALA A 263 5.62 13.76 15.00
N ASP A 264 4.57 13.82 14.20
CA ASP A 264 4.66 14.24 12.80
C ASP A 264 3.49 15.13 12.38
N TRP A 265 3.76 15.97 11.37
CA TRP A 265 2.79 16.82 10.69
C TRP A 265 3.09 16.81 9.19
N LEU A 266 2.04 16.75 8.38
CA LEU A 266 2.10 16.83 6.93
C LEU A 266 0.98 17.74 6.42
N LYS A 267 1.34 18.57 5.45
CA LYS A 267 0.39 19.36 4.66
C LYS A 267 0.72 19.21 3.19
N GLN A 268 -0.29 18.81 2.42
CA GLN A 268 -0.13 18.51 1.01
C GLN A 268 -1.29 19.07 0.19
N LYS A 269 -0.96 19.57 -1.00
CA LYS A 269 -1.92 19.83 -2.08
C LYS A 269 -1.51 19.00 -3.29
N THR A 270 -2.44 18.19 -3.79
CA THR A 270 -2.30 17.44 -5.03
C THR A 270 -3.25 18.01 -6.07
N THR A 271 -2.79 18.18 -7.30
CA THR A 271 -3.61 18.63 -8.43
C THR A 271 -3.66 17.51 -9.48
N GLY A 272 -4.82 17.25 -10.06
CA GLY A 272 -5.16 16.01 -10.75
C GLY A 272 -6.08 15.15 -9.88
N PRO A 273 -6.38 13.90 -10.29
CA PRO A 273 -5.79 13.17 -11.40
C PRO A 273 -6.23 13.68 -12.78
N ALA A 274 -5.50 13.30 -13.84
CA ALA A 274 -5.82 13.62 -15.23
C ALA A 274 -6.48 12.42 -15.92
N PRO A 275 -7.80 12.48 -16.24
CA PRO A 275 -8.47 11.39 -16.93
C PRO A 275 -8.17 11.40 -18.44
N HIS A 276 -8.04 10.21 -19.01
CA HIS A 276 -8.11 9.96 -20.45
C HIS A 276 -9.37 9.14 -20.73
N VAL A 277 -10.28 9.70 -21.52
CA VAL A 277 -11.65 9.21 -21.65
C VAL A 277 -11.76 8.36 -22.90
N LEU A 278 -12.19 7.11 -22.74
CA LEU A 278 -12.43 6.21 -23.86
C LEU A 278 -13.78 6.52 -24.51
N ASP A 279 -13.81 6.41 -25.84
CA ASP A 279 -15.06 6.50 -26.59
C ASP A 279 -15.95 5.29 -26.27
N ASN A 280 -17.13 5.56 -25.73
CA ASN A 280 -18.19 4.60 -25.46
C ASN A 280 -19.47 4.88 -26.28
N GLY A 281 -19.39 5.74 -27.28
CA GLY A 281 -20.52 6.20 -28.08
C GLY A 281 -21.36 7.32 -27.42
N ASP A 282 -20.95 7.86 -26.28
CA ASP A 282 -21.58 9.07 -25.72
C ASP A 282 -21.33 10.27 -26.66
N PRO A 283 -22.38 10.94 -27.17
CA PRO A 283 -22.22 12.11 -28.04
C PRO A 283 -21.41 13.26 -27.42
N ASN A 284 -21.30 13.32 -26.09
CA ASN A 284 -20.48 14.32 -25.41
C ASN A 284 -18.97 14.03 -25.55
N TRP A 285 -18.58 12.78 -25.83
CA TRP A 285 -17.18 12.45 -26.11
C TRP A 285 -16.68 13.19 -27.36
N ASP A 286 -17.54 13.33 -28.38
CA ASP A 286 -17.22 14.08 -29.59
C ASP A 286 -16.90 15.55 -29.33
N LEU A 287 -17.41 16.12 -28.22
CA LEU A 287 -17.13 17.50 -27.83
C LEU A 287 -15.70 17.68 -27.27
N LEU A 288 -15.05 16.61 -26.80
CA LEU A 288 -13.70 16.71 -26.26
C LEU A 288 -12.71 17.22 -27.33
N PRO A 289 -11.72 18.06 -26.97
CA PRO A 289 -10.66 18.46 -27.88
C PRO A 289 -9.91 17.24 -28.43
N ASP A 290 -9.54 17.26 -29.71
CA ASP A 290 -8.82 16.15 -30.38
C ASP A 290 -7.56 15.71 -29.63
N GLU A 291 -6.89 16.67 -28.99
CA GLU A 291 -5.69 16.42 -28.22
C GLU A 291 -5.95 15.60 -26.96
N ALA A 292 -7.09 15.79 -26.28
CA ALA A 292 -7.46 14.99 -25.10
C ALA A 292 -7.96 13.59 -25.49
N LYS A 293 -8.48 13.44 -26.71
CA LYS A 293 -8.87 12.15 -27.30
C LYS A 293 -7.67 11.29 -27.73
N THR A 294 -6.53 11.92 -28.06
CA THR A 294 -5.39 11.23 -28.68
C THR A 294 -4.13 11.16 -27.82
N ASP A 295 -3.91 12.12 -26.93
CA ASP A 295 -2.74 12.18 -26.06
C ASP A 295 -3.17 11.84 -24.62
N VAL A 296 -2.70 10.70 -24.12
CA VAL A 296 -3.01 10.18 -22.78
C VAL A 296 -2.50 11.09 -21.64
N ARG A 297 -1.69 12.10 -21.95
CA ARG A 297 -1.17 13.11 -21.00
C ARG A 297 -1.96 14.41 -21.03
N LYS A 298 -2.98 14.51 -21.88
CA LYS A 298 -3.87 15.67 -21.97
C LYS A 298 -5.26 15.26 -21.52
N ALA A 299 -5.73 15.89 -20.45
CA ALA A 299 -7.10 15.79 -20.01
C ALA A 299 -7.87 17.04 -20.42
N ALA A 300 -9.17 16.90 -20.67
CA ALA A 300 -10.07 18.02 -20.88
C ALA A 300 -11.13 18.00 -19.79
N VAL A 301 -10.86 18.70 -18.69
CA VAL A 301 -11.75 18.76 -17.52
C VAL A 301 -12.06 20.23 -17.19
N PRO A 302 -13.32 20.60 -16.87
CA PRO A 302 -13.72 22.00 -16.72
C PRO A 302 -13.02 22.78 -15.59
N PHE A 303 -12.49 22.07 -14.60
CA PHE A 303 -11.69 22.58 -13.50
C PHE A 303 -10.57 21.59 -13.21
N ASP A 304 -9.49 22.04 -12.54
CA ASP A 304 -8.44 21.11 -12.14
C ASP A 304 -8.87 20.35 -10.87
N PRO A 305 -9.00 19.00 -10.94
CA PRO A 305 -9.27 18.21 -9.76
C PRO A 305 -8.17 18.40 -8.72
N TYR A 306 -8.51 18.30 -7.44
CA TYR A 306 -7.52 18.46 -6.38
C TYR A 306 -7.85 17.68 -5.11
N ALA A 307 -6.82 17.42 -4.32
CA ALA A 307 -6.93 17.08 -2.90
C ALA A 307 -6.06 18.01 -2.05
N ARG A 308 -6.60 18.46 -0.93
CA ARG A 308 -5.87 19.12 0.15
C ARG A 308 -5.91 18.22 1.37
N THR A 309 -4.73 17.84 1.85
CA THR A 309 -4.54 16.95 2.99
C THR A 309 -3.75 17.70 4.05
N GLU A 310 -4.24 17.67 5.29
CA GLU A 310 -3.47 18.07 6.46
C GLU A 310 -3.62 16.97 7.51
N SER A 311 -2.51 16.41 7.98
CA SER A 311 -2.50 15.33 8.94
C SER A 311 -1.43 15.57 9.99
N TYR A 312 -1.72 15.19 11.23
CA TYR A 312 -0.73 15.19 12.29
C TYR A 312 -1.01 14.07 13.28
N GLY A 313 0.00 13.68 14.02
CA GLY A 313 -0.12 12.61 14.97
C GLY A 313 1.20 12.25 15.61
N GLY A 314 1.21 11.09 16.24
CA GLY A 314 2.41 10.59 16.89
C GLY A 314 2.18 9.24 17.54
N SER A 315 3.28 8.65 17.98
CA SER A 315 3.32 7.43 18.75
C SER A 315 4.18 7.64 19.99
N TRP A 316 3.79 7.00 21.09
CA TRP A 316 4.62 6.87 22.27
C TRP A 316 4.76 5.39 22.58
N THR A 317 6.00 4.90 22.51
CA THR A 317 6.34 3.52 22.86
C THR A 317 7.16 3.52 24.13
N ALA A 318 6.74 2.74 25.11
CA ALA A 318 7.47 2.54 26.36
C ALA A 318 7.70 1.04 26.57
N ASN A 319 8.93 0.66 26.88
CA ASN A 319 9.31 -0.71 27.21
C ASN A 319 9.80 -0.75 28.65
N LEU A 320 9.41 -1.81 29.36
CA LEU A 320 9.85 -2.09 30.72
C LEU A 320 10.20 -3.57 30.85
N ASP A 321 11.48 -3.88 31.05
CA ASP A 321 11.94 -5.23 31.33
C ASP A 321 11.58 -5.61 32.77
N VAL A 322 10.74 -6.64 32.91
CA VAL A 322 10.22 -7.12 34.20
C VAL A 322 10.15 -8.64 34.27
N GLY A 323 10.82 -9.19 35.28
CA GLY A 323 10.83 -10.62 35.53
C GLY A 323 11.43 -11.37 34.35
N TYR A 324 10.62 -12.21 33.72
CA TYR A 324 11.04 -13.06 32.61
C TYR A 324 10.97 -12.36 31.24
N GLY A 325 10.41 -11.15 31.10
CA GLY A 325 10.17 -10.58 29.77
C GLY A 325 9.94 -9.08 29.80
N THR A 326 9.45 -8.51 28.70
CA THR A 326 9.28 -7.07 28.52
C THR A 326 7.80 -6.71 28.40
N ILE A 327 7.36 -5.73 29.18
CA ILE A 327 6.08 -5.05 28.96
C ILE A 327 6.31 -3.93 27.96
N THR A 328 5.61 -3.94 26.84
CA THR A 328 5.59 -2.85 25.86
C THR A 328 4.21 -2.19 25.84
N SER A 329 4.18 -0.87 25.96
CA SER A 329 3.01 -0.03 25.73
C SER A 329 3.23 0.81 24.47
N VAL A 330 2.24 0.85 23.58
CA VAL A 330 2.24 1.71 22.39
C VAL A 330 0.95 2.54 22.40
N LEU A 331 1.07 3.85 22.58
CA LEU A 331 -0.04 4.80 22.44
C LEU A 331 0.08 5.52 21.09
N GLY A 332 -1.05 5.73 20.42
CA GLY A 332 -1.11 6.39 19.13
C GLY A 332 -2.20 7.44 19.07
N TYR A 333 -1.92 8.53 18.35
CA TYR A 333 -2.91 9.54 17.97
C TYR A 333 -2.70 9.95 16.52
N ARG A 334 -3.81 10.07 15.77
CA ARG A 334 -3.82 10.52 14.38
C ARG A 334 -5.00 11.46 14.15
N HIS A 335 -4.77 12.56 13.44
CA HIS A 335 -5.78 13.47 12.91
C HIS A 335 -5.59 13.64 11.41
N LEU A 336 -6.69 13.75 10.66
CA LEU A 336 -6.70 13.99 9.22
C LEU A 336 -7.82 14.97 8.88
N ASP A 337 -7.46 16.05 8.19
CA ASP A 337 -8.38 16.86 7.39
C ASP A 337 -8.08 16.62 5.90
N TYR A 338 -9.14 16.31 5.14
CA TYR A 338 -9.02 15.93 3.75
C TYR A 338 -10.17 16.52 2.93
N VAL A 339 -9.84 17.43 2.01
CA VAL A 339 -10.82 18.04 1.10
C VAL A 339 -10.45 17.72 -0.33
N THR A 340 -11.36 17.09 -1.05
CA THR A 340 -11.19 16.74 -2.46
C THR A 340 -12.33 17.24 -3.31
N ARG A 341 -12.03 17.59 -4.55
CA ARG A 341 -13.00 17.82 -5.61
C ARG A 341 -12.49 17.15 -6.88
N GLY A 342 -13.27 16.22 -7.42
CA GLY A 342 -12.97 15.51 -8.65
C GLY A 342 -14.08 15.63 -9.67
N ASP A 343 -13.69 15.58 -10.93
CA ASP A 343 -14.56 15.32 -12.08
C ASP A 343 -14.61 13.79 -12.27
N PHE A 344 -15.82 13.24 -12.30
CA PHE A 344 -16.07 11.80 -12.36
C PHE A 344 -16.75 11.40 -13.68
N ASP A 345 -17.03 12.34 -14.59
CA ASP A 345 -17.56 12.03 -15.93
C ASP A 345 -16.48 12.14 -17.02
N GLY A 346 -15.47 13.00 -16.84
CA GLY A 346 -14.39 13.22 -17.80
C GLY A 346 -14.82 13.95 -19.07
N LEU A 347 -16.05 14.45 -19.15
CA LEU A 347 -16.67 15.04 -20.32
C LEU A 347 -16.76 16.57 -20.17
N ILE A 348 -16.76 17.28 -21.30
CA ILE A 348 -16.89 18.74 -21.31
C ILE A 348 -18.29 19.18 -21.71
N THR A 349 -19.27 18.94 -20.85
CA THR A 349 -20.63 19.45 -21.06
C THR A 349 -20.81 20.87 -20.47
N PRO A 350 -21.77 21.66 -20.97
CA PRO A 350 -22.04 23.01 -20.44
C PRO A 350 -22.40 23.05 -18.94
N VAL A 351 -22.76 21.91 -18.35
CA VAL A 351 -23.07 21.73 -16.93
C VAL A 351 -22.42 20.41 -16.48
N PRO A 352 -21.86 20.31 -15.26
CA PRO A 352 -21.25 19.07 -14.77
C PRO A 352 -22.21 17.88 -14.84
N GLN A 353 -21.77 16.73 -15.37
CA GLN A 353 -22.58 15.50 -15.34
C GLN A 353 -22.29 14.66 -14.10
N LEU A 354 -21.07 14.70 -13.56
CA LEU A 354 -20.74 14.09 -12.28
C LEU A 354 -19.53 14.76 -11.61
N ASP A 355 -19.78 15.75 -10.74
CA ASP A 355 -18.76 16.31 -9.84
C ASP A 355 -18.95 15.78 -8.42
N VAL A 356 -17.86 15.39 -7.77
CA VAL A 356 -17.89 14.98 -6.36
C VAL A 356 -16.93 15.81 -5.54
N THR A 357 -17.47 16.51 -4.53
CA THR A 357 -16.69 17.16 -3.48
C THR A 357 -16.87 16.41 -2.16
N ARG A 358 -15.77 16.15 -1.47
CA ARG A 358 -15.77 15.57 -0.12
C ARG A 358 -14.97 16.46 0.82
N ASP A 359 -15.55 16.79 1.97
CA ASP A 359 -14.92 17.48 3.09
C ASP A 359 -14.91 16.52 4.27
N PHE A 360 -13.74 15.97 4.58
CA PHE A 360 -13.53 14.97 5.61
C PHE A 360 -12.68 15.53 6.74
N SER A 361 -13.02 15.16 7.97
CA SER A 361 -12.21 15.39 9.16
C SER A 361 -12.38 14.21 10.11
N GLY A 362 -11.28 13.67 10.62
CA GLY A 362 -11.32 12.53 11.53
C GLY A 362 -10.12 12.42 12.44
N GLU A 363 -10.35 11.85 13.63
CA GLU A 363 -9.33 11.51 14.61
C GLU A 363 -9.38 10.03 14.99
N SER A 364 -8.22 9.48 15.36
CA SER A 364 -8.04 8.13 15.86
C SER A 364 -7.11 8.13 17.05
N LYS A 365 -7.47 7.36 18.08
CA LYS A 365 -6.69 7.12 19.30
C LYS A 365 -6.56 5.62 19.50
N SER A 366 -5.34 5.15 19.75
CA SER A 366 -5.07 3.73 19.98
C SER A 366 -4.18 3.51 21.19
N GLY A 367 -4.34 2.36 21.84
CA GLY A 367 -3.46 1.86 22.89
C GLY A 367 -3.25 0.36 22.74
N GLU A 368 -2.00 -0.08 22.72
CA GLU A 368 -1.61 -1.49 22.79
C GLU A 368 -0.78 -1.69 24.06
N LEU A 369 -1.10 -2.74 24.83
CA LEU A 369 -0.28 -3.20 25.93
C LEU A 369 0.02 -4.68 25.69
N ARG A 370 1.30 -5.05 25.66
CA ARG A 370 1.73 -6.43 25.45
C ARG A 370 2.84 -6.83 26.42
N TYR A 371 2.86 -8.11 26.75
CA TYR A 371 3.95 -8.75 27.46
C TYR A 371 4.59 -9.78 26.53
N VAL A 372 5.92 -9.70 26.43
CA VAL A 372 6.72 -10.43 25.45
C VAL A 372 7.81 -11.18 26.23
N SER A 373 7.82 -12.51 26.15
CA SER A 373 8.88 -13.33 26.75
C SER A 373 10.19 -13.22 25.94
N PRO A 374 11.34 -13.70 26.42
CA PRO A 374 12.57 -13.79 25.66
C PRO A 374 12.40 -14.81 24.52
N PHE A 375 13.19 -14.64 23.46
CA PHE A 375 13.17 -15.52 22.29
C PHE A 375 14.07 -16.75 22.50
N GLY A 376 13.76 -17.87 21.83
CA GLY A 376 14.58 -19.09 21.84
C GLY A 376 14.48 -19.94 23.11
N GLU A 377 13.64 -19.53 24.05
CA GLU A 377 13.28 -20.32 25.24
C GLU A 377 12.40 -21.51 24.83
N PRO A 378 12.34 -22.62 25.61
CA PRO A 378 11.53 -23.80 25.23
C PRO A 378 10.07 -23.49 24.89
N VAL A 379 9.54 -22.43 25.50
CA VAL A 379 8.29 -21.79 25.12
C VAL A 379 8.49 -20.28 25.19
N ASP A 380 8.30 -19.59 24.08
CA ASP A 380 8.18 -18.13 24.04
C ASP A 380 6.76 -17.69 23.64
N PHE A 381 6.37 -16.50 24.06
CA PHE A 381 5.02 -16.01 23.80
C PHE A 381 4.93 -14.48 23.78
N VAL A 382 3.92 -14.02 23.06
CA VAL A 382 3.42 -12.65 23.08
C VAL A 382 1.96 -12.70 23.51
N VAL A 383 1.59 -11.94 24.52
CA VAL A 383 0.19 -11.73 24.91
C VAL A 383 -0.09 -10.24 25.02
N GLY A 384 -1.26 -9.80 24.55
CA GLY A 384 -1.57 -8.39 24.60
C GLY A 384 -3.05 -8.06 24.49
N ALA A 385 -3.32 -6.80 24.82
CA ALA A 385 -4.60 -6.14 24.69
C ALA A 385 -4.45 -4.93 23.78
N TYR A 386 -5.49 -4.63 23.01
CA TYR A 386 -5.56 -3.50 22.11
C TYR A 386 -6.89 -2.78 22.26
N TYR A 387 -6.86 -1.45 22.22
CA TYR A 387 -8.03 -0.60 22.19
C TYR A 387 -7.84 0.52 21.16
N GLN A 388 -8.90 0.84 20.42
CA GLN A 388 -8.91 1.94 19.47
C GLN A 388 -10.28 2.60 19.43
N THR A 389 -10.28 3.93 19.30
CA THR A 389 -11.47 4.71 18.98
C THR A 389 -11.20 5.62 17.79
N ASP A 390 -12.11 5.61 16.82
CA ASP A 390 -12.06 6.44 15.63
C ASP A 390 -13.32 7.29 15.57
N LYS A 391 -13.18 8.58 15.29
CA LYS A 391 -14.30 9.50 15.09
C LYS A 391 -14.07 10.29 13.84
N TRP A 392 -15.07 10.36 12.97
CA TRP A 392 -14.95 11.15 11.76
C TRP A 392 -16.29 11.74 11.32
N ARG A 393 -16.19 12.84 10.57
CA ARG A 393 -17.29 13.46 9.84
C ARG A 393 -16.91 13.59 8.37
N GLN A 394 -17.91 13.53 7.51
CA GLN A 394 -17.73 13.84 6.10
C GLN A 394 -18.96 14.59 5.58
N PHE A 395 -18.72 15.64 4.80
CA PHE A 395 -19.74 16.29 3.99
C PHE A 395 -19.46 16.01 2.51
N ASN A 396 -20.45 15.44 1.83
CA ASN A 396 -20.39 15.14 0.41
C ASN A 396 -21.34 16.07 -0.35
N THR A 397 -20.85 16.63 -1.45
CA THR A 397 -21.68 17.25 -2.49
C THR A 397 -21.45 16.49 -3.77
N VAL A 398 -22.51 15.87 -4.30
CA VAL A 398 -22.49 15.19 -5.59
C VAL A 398 -23.43 15.92 -6.54
N LEU A 399 -22.86 16.59 -7.53
CA LEU A 399 -23.62 17.11 -8.66
C LEU A 399 -23.69 15.97 -9.67
N ALA A 400 -24.87 15.46 -9.97
CA ALA A 400 -25.06 14.45 -11.01
C ALA A 400 -26.08 14.98 -12.00
N ASN A 401 -25.76 15.02 -13.29
CA ASN A 401 -26.57 15.64 -14.34
C ASN A 401 -26.82 17.16 -14.09
N PRO A 402 -27.34 17.92 -15.08
CA PRO A 402 -27.46 19.38 -14.95
C PRO A 402 -28.43 19.87 -13.88
N THR A 403 -29.21 18.98 -13.25
CA THR A 403 -30.31 19.36 -12.37
C THR A 403 -30.26 18.70 -11.00
N THR A 404 -29.54 17.59 -10.82
CA THR A 404 -29.57 16.83 -9.57
C THR A 404 -28.36 17.09 -8.68
N THR A 405 -28.62 17.48 -7.43
CA THR A 405 -27.61 17.66 -6.39
C THR A 405 -27.93 16.77 -5.21
N THR A 406 -26.94 16.02 -4.73
CA THR A 406 -27.03 15.30 -3.45
C THR A 406 -26.11 15.93 -2.44
N LEU A 407 -26.65 16.27 -1.28
CA LEU A 407 -25.91 16.71 -0.11
C LEU A 407 -25.99 15.61 0.94
N ALA A 408 -24.86 15.14 1.44
CA ALA A 408 -24.84 14.14 2.50
C ALA A 408 -23.89 14.57 3.63
N GLN A 409 -24.41 14.55 4.85
CA GLN A 409 -23.64 14.74 6.07
C GLN A 409 -23.56 13.39 6.79
N LEU A 410 -22.33 12.98 7.07
CA LEU A 410 -22.00 11.67 7.62
C LEU A 410 -21.17 11.87 8.88
N ARG A 411 -21.43 11.05 9.91
CA ARG A 411 -20.58 10.93 11.08
C ARG A 411 -20.50 9.47 11.48
N GLN A 412 -19.33 9.02 11.91
CA GLN A 412 -19.17 7.71 12.52
C GLN A 412 -18.27 7.79 13.75
N ASP A 413 -18.71 7.11 14.80
CA ASP A 413 -17.92 6.85 15.99
C ASP A 413 -17.69 5.32 16.04
N THR A 414 -16.44 4.89 16.10
CA THR A 414 -16.03 3.48 16.11
C THR A 414 -15.25 3.19 17.39
N GLU A 415 -15.58 2.07 18.04
CA GLU A 415 -14.85 1.54 19.18
C GLU A 415 -14.44 0.09 18.88
N SER A 416 -13.16 -0.21 19.08
CA SER A 416 -12.59 -1.53 18.83
C SER A 416 -11.74 -1.95 20.02
N TYR A 417 -11.95 -3.17 20.51
CA TYR A 417 -11.06 -3.78 21.49
C TYR A 417 -10.71 -5.21 21.11
N ALA A 418 -9.53 -5.65 21.55
CA ALA A 418 -9.09 -7.01 21.27
C ALA A 418 -8.16 -7.55 22.35
N LEU A 419 -8.17 -8.88 22.47
CA LEU A 419 -7.19 -9.67 23.21
C LEU A 419 -6.52 -10.63 22.23
N PHE A 420 -5.20 -10.76 22.34
CA PHE A 420 -4.44 -11.64 21.46
C PHE A 420 -3.33 -12.35 22.22
N ALA A 421 -3.00 -13.55 21.74
CA ALA A 421 -1.85 -14.31 22.18
C ALA A 421 -1.23 -15.05 20.98
N LEU A 422 0.09 -15.18 21.00
CA LEU A 422 0.87 -16.05 20.13
C LEU A 422 1.85 -16.79 21.03
N VAL A 423 1.85 -18.11 20.96
CA VAL A 423 2.72 -19.00 21.75
C VAL A 423 3.52 -19.84 20.76
N ASN A 424 4.84 -19.82 20.92
CA ASN A 424 5.80 -20.63 20.19
C ASN A 424 6.34 -21.68 21.17
N ALA A 425 6.28 -22.95 20.76
CA ALA A 425 6.90 -24.04 21.49
C ALA A 425 8.05 -24.61 20.64
N HIS A 426 9.16 -24.94 21.29
CA HIS A 426 10.34 -25.52 20.66
C HIS A 426 10.58 -26.94 21.19
N PRO A 427 9.86 -27.97 20.69
CA PRO A 427 10.04 -29.35 21.15
C PRO A 427 11.46 -29.90 20.91
N THR A 428 12.16 -29.34 19.93
CA THR A 428 13.56 -29.60 19.59
C THR A 428 14.18 -28.31 19.08
N ASP A 429 15.51 -28.21 19.08
CA ASP A 429 16.24 -27.04 18.57
C ASP A 429 15.88 -26.67 17.11
N SER A 430 15.45 -27.65 16.31
CA SER A 430 15.14 -27.46 14.89
C SER A 430 13.64 -27.36 14.57
N LEU A 431 12.74 -27.42 15.56
CA LEU A 431 11.29 -27.46 15.32
C LEU A 431 10.59 -26.42 16.19
N THR A 432 9.89 -25.49 15.54
CA THR A 432 9.05 -24.50 16.20
C THR A 432 7.58 -24.72 15.82
N LEU A 433 6.72 -24.81 16.83
CA LEU A 433 5.27 -24.93 16.68
C LEU A 433 4.62 -23.67 17.27
N SER A 434 4.00 -22.86 16.42
CA SER A 434 3.32 -21.64 16.83
C SER A 434 1.81 -21.79 16.80
N ILE A 435 1.14 -21.40 17.88
CA ILE A 435 -0.31 -21.27 17.96
C ILE A 435 -0.68 -19.88 18.44
N GLY A 436 -1.55 -19.21 17.68
CA GLY A 436 -2.00 -17.87 18.00
C GLY A 436 -3.49 -17.69 17.81
N GLY A 437 -4.05 -16.72 18.51
CA GLY A 437 -5.45 -16.35 18.41
C GLY A 437 -5.66 -14.91 18.81
N ARG A 438 -6.58 -14.23 18.12
CA ARG A 438 -7.07 -12.91 18.50
C ARG A 438 -8.58 -12.89 18.50
N TYR A 439 -9.16 -12.44 19.60
CA TYR A 439 -10.56 -12.06 19.69
C TYR A 439 -10.67 -10.54 19.54
N SER A 440 -11.46 -10.08 18.58
CA SER A 440 -11.71 -8.65 18.34
C SER A 440 -13.20 -8.37 18.38
N HIS A 441 -13.57 -7.22 18.94
CA HIS A 441 -14.94 -6.71 18.93
C HIS A 441 -14.93 -5.27 18.42
N ASP A 442 -15.77 -5.01 17.42
CA ASP A 442 -15.90 -3.73 16.75
C ASP A 442 -17.34 -3.24 16.89
N ARG A 443 -17.54 -2.01 17.38
CA ARG A 443 -18.84 -1.33 17.44
C ARG A 443 -18.77 -0.05 16.62
N LYS A 444 -19.75 0.16 15.74
CA LYS A 444 -19.86 1.36 14.90
C LYS A 444 -21.22 2.01 15.11
N GLN A 445 -21.21 3.28 15.52
CA GLN A 445 -22.34 4.18 15.48
C GLN A 445 -22.22 5.08 14.26
N TYR A 446 -23.27 5.17 13.46
CA TYR A 446 -23.25 5.82 12.16
C TYR A 446 -24.47 6.74 11.99
N ASP A 447 -24.21 8.03 11.85
CA ASP A 447 -25.22 9.03 11.55
C ASP A 447 -25.11 9.46 10.09
N ILE A 448 -26.25 9.48 9.40
CA ILE A 448 -26.36 9.95 8.03
C ILE A 448 -27.55 10.90 7.91
N ALA A 449 -27.34 12.03 7.25
CA ALA A 449 -28.38 12.90 6.74
C ALA A 449 -28.13 13.13 5.25
N SER A 450 -29.08 12.73 4.41
CA SER A 450 -28.97 12.82 2.96
C SER A 450 -30.13 13.64 2.42
N GLN A 451 -29.83 14.54 1.48
CA GLN A 451 -30.80 15.37 0.79
C GLN A 451 -30.53 15.30 -0.71
N VAL A 452 -31.59 15.11 -1.49
CA VAL A 452 -31.51 15.15 -2.95
C VAL A 452 -32.40 16.25 -3.49
N LEU A 453 -31.81 17.13 -4.28
CA LEU A 453 -32.45 18.26 -4.93
C LEU A 453 -32.45 18.04 -6.45
N VAL A 454 -33.54 18.39 -7.12
CA VAL A 454 -33.66 18.39 -8.59
C VAL A 454 -34.17 19.75 -9.03
N GLY A 455 -33.38 20.49 -9.80
CA GLY A 455 -33.67 21.88 -10.20
C GLY A 455 -33.76 22.81 -8.98
N GLY A 456 -32.99 22.54 -7.93
CA GLY A 456 -33.04 23.26 -6.66
C GLY A 456 -34.22 22.89 -5.74
N VAL A 457 -35.13 22.01 -6.17
CA VAL A 457 -36.27 21.54 -5.36
C VAL A 457 -35.91 20.23 -4.68
N GLN A 458 -36.03 20.18 -3.35
CA GLN A 458 -35.82 18.93 -2.59
C GLN A 458 -36.84 17.86 -3.02
N ARG A 459 -36.34 16.73 -3.52
CA ARG A 459 -37.14 15.56 -3.93
C ARG A 459 -37.16 14.48 -2.87
N SER A 460 -36.06 14.34 -2.14
CA SER A 460 -35.98 13.44 -1.00
C SER A 460 -35.04 13.97 0.06
N SER A 461 -35.31 13.55 1.29
CA SER A 461 -34.41 13.73 2.41
C SER A 461 -34.68 12.65 3.43
N PHE A 462 -33.64 12.09 4.02
CA PHE A 462 -33.78 11.24 5.19
C PHE A 462 -32.61 11.48 6.14
N GLN A 463 -32.85 11.15 7.41
CA GLN A 463 -31.83 11.13 8.44
C GLN A 463 -31.97 9.83 9.22
N SER A 464 -30.84 9.19 9.53
CA SER A 464 -30.80 7.97 10.33
C SER A 464 -29.61 7.98 11.27
N SER A 465 -29.76 7.29 12.40
CA SER A 465 -28.70 6.97 13.35
C SER A 465 -28.74 5.46 13.55
N LEU A 466 -27.67 4.79 13.20
CA LEU A 466 -27.56 3.33 13.14
C LEU A 466 -26.45 2.87 14.06
N GLU A 467 -26.60 1.67 14.62
CA GLU A 467 -25.58 1.03 15.44
C GLU A 467 -25.49 -0.45 15.12
N ALA A 468 -24.27 -0.95 14.94
CA ALA A 468 -23.99 -2.37 14.78
C ALA A 468 -22.67 -2.73 15.46
N SER A 469 -22.56 -4.00 15.85
CA SER A 469 -21.32 -4.56 16.38
C SER A 469 -21.05 -5.94 15.81
N TRP A 470 -19.76 -6.26 15.71
CA TRP A 470 -19.27 -7.53 15.20
C TRP A 470 -18.17 -8.06 16.11
N ALA A 471 -18.10 -9.38 16.26
CA ALA A 471 -17.06 -10.05 17.02
C ALA A 471 -16.44 -11.15 16.17
N GLU A 472 -15.11 -11.19 16.13
CA GLU A 472 -14.37 -12.16 15.31
C GLU A 472 -13.24 -12.79 16.11
N PHE A 473 -13.08 -14.10 15.93
CA PHE A 473 -11.91 -14.84 16.40
C PHE A 473 -11.06 -15.26 15.20
N THR A 474 -9.79 -14.88 15.22
CA THR A 474 -8.82 -15.18 14.15
C THR A 474 -7.71 -16.09 14.67
N PRO A 475 -7.71 -17.39 14.33
CA PRO A 475 -6.63 -18.30 14.67
C PRO A 475 -5.44 -18.18 13.71
N ARG A 476 -4.27 -18.58 14.21
CA ARG A 476 -3.05 -18.83 13.44
C ARG A 476 -2.36 -20.09 13.94
N LEU A 477 -1.87 -20.90 13.01
CA LEU A 477 -1.04 -22.07 13.27
C LEU A 477 0.16 -22.04 12.34
N THR A 478 1.35 -22.17 12.89
CA THR A 478 2.59 -22.21 12.11
C THR A 478 3.44 -23.40 12.56
N VAL A 479 4.01 -24.11 11.59
CA VAL A 479 5.01 -25.15 11.81
C VAL A 479 6.25 -24.72 11.06
N GLU A 480 7.37 -24.70 11.75
CA GLU A 480 8.66 -24.30 11.22
C GLU A 480 9.69 -25.39 11.55
N TYR A 481 10.49 -25.75 10.56
CA TYR A 481 11.55 -26.73 10.71
C TYR A 481 12.85 -26.22 10.09
N GLU A 482 13.86 -26.05 10.93
CA GLU A 482 15.21 -25.71 10.53
C GLU A 482 15.93 -26.97 10.05
N ILE A 483 16.32 -27.01 8.78
CA ILE A 483 17.13 -28.10 8.23
C ILE A 483 18.60 -27.92 8.65
N GLY A 484 18.99 -26.68 8.97
CA GLY A 484 20.27 -26.25 9.50
C GLY A 484 20.32 -24.72 9.58
N PRO A 485 21.47 -24.11 9.93
CA PRO A 485 21.57 -22.66 10.16
C PRO A 485 21.38 -21.80 8.89
N SER A 486 21.29 -22.43 7.72
CA SER A 486 21.18 -21.79 6.42
C SER A 486 19.86 -22.09 5.70
N ALA A 487 18.97 -22.90 6.27
CA ALA A 487 17.77 -23.34 5.59
C ALA A 487 16.64 -23.68 6.55
N MET A 488 15.47 -23.07 6.31
CA MET A 488 14.25 -23.31 7.04
C MET A 488 13.10 -23.60 6.08
N ILE A 489 12.23 -24.53 6.46
CA ILE A 489 10.94 -24.76 5.80
C ILE A 489 9.81 -24.48 6.77
N TYR A 490 8.70 -23.95 6.26
CA TYR A 490 7.55 -23.64 7.10
C TYR A 490 6.22 -23.92 6.40
N ALA A 491 5.19 -24.13 7.21
CA ALA A 491 3.80 -24.14 6.80
C ALA A 491 2.98 -23.27 7.75
N ASN A 492 2.06 -22.48 7.21
CA ASN A 492 1.25 -21.54 7.96
C ASN A 492 -0.22 -21.62 7.54
N TYR A 493 -1.11 -21.67 8.54
CA TYR A 493 -2.54 -21.42 8.38
C TYR A 493 -2.90 -20.17 9.16
N SER A 494 -3.61 -19.24 8.52
CA SER A 494 -4.14 -18.05 9.21
C SER A 494 -5.51 -17.66 8.70
N GLN A 495 -6.31 -17.08 9.60
CA GLN A 495 -7.57 -16.45 9.26
C GLN A 495 -7.45 -14.94 9.46
N GLY A 496 -8.04 -14.17 8.53
CA GLY A 496 -8.19 -12.72 8.64
C GLY A 496 -9.64 -12.31 8.47
N TYR A 497 -9.96 -11.09 8.90
CA TYR A 497 -11.25 -10.48 8.65
C TYR A 497 -11.12 -8.97 8.39
N LYS A 498 -12.14 -8.41 7.73
CA LYS A 498 -12.42 -6.98 7.65
C LYS A 498 -13.78 -6.74 8.29
N ALA A 499 -13.87 -5.76 9.17
CA ALA A 499 -15.10 -5.49 9.91
C ALA A 499 -16.27 -5.10 8.98
N GLY A 500 -17.50 -5.30 9.45
CA GLY A 500 -18.70 -4.79 8.79
C GLY A 500 -18.80 -3.26 8.86
N GLY A 501 -19.81 -2.68 8.21
CA GLY A 501 -19.94 -1.22 8.14
C GLY A 501 -21.22 -0.74 7.49
N TYR A 502 -21.23 0.55 7.16
CA TYR A 502 -22.36 1.26 6.56
C TYR A 502 -21.95 1.93 5.25
N ASN A 503 -22.94 2.26 4.42
CA ASN A 503 -22.78 2.90 3.12
C ASN A 503 -22.95 4.42 3.23
N SER A 504 -21.94 5.15 2.76
CA SER A 504 -21.88 6.62 2.69
C SER A 504 -22.68 7.24 1.55
N ARG A 505 -23.06 6.44 0.54
CA ARG A 505 -23.65 6.91 -0.72
C ARG A 505 -25.17 6.76 -0.80
N GLY A 506 -25.79 6.19 0.24
CA GLY A 506 -27.23 5.97 0.29
C GLY A 506 -28.04 7.26 0.27
N THR A 507 -28.99 7.41 -0.68
CA THR A 507 -29.99 8.49 -0.68
C THR A 507 -31.39 8.04 -0.24
N ILE A 508 -31.53 6.76 0.11
CA ILE A 508 -32.69 6.17 0.76
C ILE A 508 -32.23 5.28 1.95
N PRO A 509 -33.05 5.11 3.00
CA PRO A 509 -32.67 4.31 4.18
C PRO A 509 -32.21 2.88 3.87
N GLU A 510 -32.82 2.23 2.89
CA GLU A 510 -32.56 0.83 2.51
C GLU A 510 -31.15 0.60 1.96
N ASN A 511 -30.51 1.65 1.44
CA ASN A 511 -29.19 1.58 0.82
C ASN A 511 -28.05 1.87 1.81
N VAL A 512 -28.35 2.17 3.08
CA VAL A 512 -27.35 2.55 4.09
C VAL A 512 -26.65 1.33 4.72
N GLY A 513 -27.31 0.17 4.80
CA GLY A 513 -26.75 -1.03 5.44
C GLY A 513 -27.36 -1.34 6.81
N PRO A 514 -26.70 -2.10 7.70
CA PRO A 514 -25.27 -2.49 7.64
C PRO A 514 -24.94 -3.59 6.61
N TYR A 515 -23.66 -3.73 6.29
CA TYR A 515 -23.07 -4.92 5.66
C TYR A 515 -22.15 -5.63 6.66
N ASP A 516 -21.96 -6.94 6.48
CA ASP A 516 -21.28 -7.84 7.41
C ASP A 516 -19.77 -7.98 7.16
N PRO A 517 -19.01 -8.62 8.08
CA PRO A 517 -17.59 -8.83 7.94
C PRO A 517 -17.21 -9.71 6.74
N GLU A 518 -16.13 -9.34 6.05
CA GLU A 518 -15.47 -10.16 5.01
C GLU A 518 -14.38 -11.03 5.66
N ARG A 519 -14.22 -12.29 5.23
CA ARG A 519 -13.27 -13.24 5.84
C ARG A 519 -12.40 -13.95 4.82
N VAL A 520 -11.20 -14.33 5.23
CA VAL A 520 -10.26 -15.15 4.44
C VAL A 520 -9.68 -16.28 5.28
N ASN A 521 -9.59 -17.46 4.68
CA ASN A 521 -8.78 -18.57 5.18
C ASN A 521 -7.58 -18.75 4.25
N ALA A 522 -6.37 -18.64 4.80
CA ALA A 522 -5.12 -18.71 4.05
C ALA A 522 -4.27 -19.90 4.50
N PHE A 523 -3.70 -20.59 3.52
CA PHE A 523 -2.68 -21.62 3.70
C PHE A 523 -1.44 -21.22 2.92
N GLU A 524 -0.27 -21.34 3.54
CA GLU A 524 1.03 -21.06 2.94
C GLU A 524 2.02 -22.16 3.31
N ILE A 525 2.89 -22.52 2.37
CA ILE A 525 4.07 -23.36 2.59
C ILE A 525 5.25 -22.69 1.91
N GLY A 526 6.41 -22.67 2.56
CA GLY A 526 7.58 -22.02 2.01
C GLY A 526 8.89 -22.56 2.54
N ALA A 527 9.97 -22.06 1.94
CA ALA A 527 11.33 -22.29 2.34
C ALA A 527 12.12 -20.98 2.26
N LYS A 528 13.02 -20.78 3.22
CA LYS A 528 13.96 -19.66 3.28
C LYS A 528 15.37 -20.19 3.40
N THR A 529 16.29 -19.71 2.57
CA THR A 529 17.65 -20.25 2.52
C THR A 529 18.70 -19.17 2.27
N ASP A 530 19.82 -19.28 2.98
CA ASP A 530 21.08 -18.53 2.79
C ASP A 530 22.21 -19.52 2.51
N LEU A 531 22.43 -19.83 1.25
CA LEU A 531 23.34 -20.88 0.78
C LEU A 531 24.74 -20.34 0.44
N PHE A 532 25.75 -21.21 0.58
CA PHE A 532 27.14 -20.95 0.19
C PHE A 532 27.71 -19.67 0.83
N ASP A 533 27.67 -19.58 2.15
CA ASP A 533 28.17 -18.41 2.91
C ASP A 533 27.51 -17.09 2.48
N ARG A 534 26.17 -17.12 2.31
CA ARG A 534 25.32 -15.99 1.88
C ARG A 534 25.61 -15.49 0.45
N LEU A 535 26.34 -16.25 -0.36
CA LEU A 535 26.47 -16.00 -1.80
C LEU A 535 25.09 -16.05 -2.49
N LEU A 536 24.21 -16.97 -2.10
CA LEU A 536 22.87 -17.12 -2.66
C LEU A 536 21.81 -17.18 -1.58
N ARG A 537 20.96 -16.15 -1.51
CA ARG A 537 19.68 -16.21 -0.80
C ARG A 537 18.60 -16.67 -1.76
N PHE A 538 17.86 -17.70 -1.40
CA PHE A 538 16.77 -18.23 -2.21
C PHE A 538 15.55 -18.55 -1.33
N ASN A 539 14.47 -17.80 -1.55
CA ASN A 539 13.22 -17.94 -0.83
C ASN A 539 12.11 -18.32 -1.80
N VAL A 540 11.25 -19.24 -1.40
CA VAL A 540 10.10 -19.67 -2.19
C VAL A 540 8.89 -19.89 -1.28
N ALA A 541 7.72 -19.45 -1.72
CA ALA A 541 6.47 -19.67 -1.01
C ALA A 541 5.34 -19.99 -1.99
N GLY A 542 4.49 -20.96 -1.65
CA GLY A 542 3.24 -21.27 -2.34
C GLY A 542 2.06 -21.05 -1.40
N PHE A 543 0.95 -20.52 -1.90
CA PHE A 543 -0.20 -20.16 -1.07
C PHE A 543 -1.55 -20.37 -1.75
N VAL A 544 -2.59 -20.53 -0.92
CA VAL A 544 -4.01 -20.57 -1.31
C VAL A 544 -4.83 -19.77 -0.29
N ASN A 545 -5.57 -18.78 -0.77
CA ASN A 545 -6.49 -17.96 0.00
C ASN A 545 -7.92 -18.15 -0.52
N ASN A 546 -8.85 -18.45 0.39
CA ASN A 546 -10.27 -18.55 0.09
C ASN A 546 -11.01 -17.43 0.82
N TYR A 547 -11.58 -16.51 0.04
CA TYR A 547 -12.36 -15.38 0.53
C TYR A 547 -13.85 -15.69 0.46
N ARG A 548 -14.57 -15.29 1.50
CA ARG A 548 -16.02 -15.40 1.61
C ARG A 548 -16.62 -14.10 2.12
N ASP A 549 -17.89 -13.89 1.80
CA ASP A 549 -18.64 -12.69 2.19
C ASP A 549 -17.92 -11.41 1.75
N LEU A 550 -17.35 -11.39 0.54
CA LEU A 550 -16.61 -10.25 0.01
C LEU A 550 -17.49 -9.00 -0.01
N GLN A 551 -17.01 -7.94 0.62
CA GLN A 551 -17.61 -6.63 0.56
C GLN A 551 -17.29 -6.02 -0.81
N SER A 552 -18.25 -6.12 -1.73
CA SER A 552 -18.12 -5.63 -3.10
C SER A 552 -19.13 -4.52 -3.34
N SER A 553 -18.72 -3.53 -4.13
CA SER A 553 -19.64 -2.47 -4.53
C SER A 553 -20.59 -3.00 -5.61
N VAL A 554 -21.88 -2.76 -5.43
CA VAL A 554 -22.96 -3.09 -6.37
C VAL A 554 -23.75 -1.82 -6.68
N THR A 555 -24.38 -1.80 -7.84
CA THR A 555 -25.27 -0.72 -8.24
C THR A 555 -26.68 -1.04 -7.73
N LYS A 556 -27.26 -0.15 -6.93
CA LYS A 556 -28.67 -0.20 -6.54
C LYS A 556 -29.36 1.12 -6.85
N MET A 557 -30.68 1.07 -6.98
CA MET A 557 -31.44 2.30 -7.18
C MET A 557 -31.52 3.11 -5.89
N GLY A 558 -31.15 4.39 -5.99
CA GLY A 558 -31.39 5.41 -4.98
C GLY A 558 -32.70 6.16 -5.20
N SER A 559 -32.83 7.31 -4.56
CA SER A 559 -34.04 8.13 -4.64
C SER A 559 -34.33 8.69 -6.02
N VAL A 560 -33.31 9.16 -6.75
CA VAL A 560 -33.46 9.77 -8.08
C VAL A 560 -32.43 9.30 -9.12
N ARG A 561 -31.45 8.48 -8.70
CA ARG A 561 -30.35 7.98 -9.53
C ARG A 561 -29.82 6.65 -8.97
N PRO A 562 -29.14 5.82 -9.77
CA PRO A 562 -28.38 4.69 -9.25
C PRO A 562 -27.25 5.10 -8.29
N GLU A 563 -26.94 4.23 -7.34
CA GLU A 563 -25.98 4.40 -6.27
C GLU A 563 -25.04 3.19 -6.22
N ASN A 564 -23.75 3.45 -6.02
CA ASN A 564 -22.78 2.41 -5.72
C ASN A 564 -22.78 2.17 -4.20
N ILE A 565 -23.27 1.01 -3.76
CA ILE A 565 -23.29 0.61 -2.36
C ILE A 565 -22.54 -0.70 -2.14
N THR A 566 -21.94 -0.86 -0.97
CA THR A 566 -21.21 -2.06 -0.59
C THR A 566 -22.14 -3.09 0.05
N THR A 567 -22.02 -4.33 -0.39
CA THR A 567 -22.76 -5.50 0.11
C THR A 567 -21.88 -6.75 0.10
N ASN A 568 -22.19 -7.75 0.95
CA ASN A 568 -21.53 -9.06 0.93
C ASN A 568 -22.18 -9.95 -0.14
N VAL A 569 -21.66 -9.92 -1.36
CA VAL A 569 -22.30 -10.59 -2.53
C VAL A 569 -21.35 -11.47 -3.32
N ALA A 570 -20.07 -11.56 -2.92
CA ALA A 570 -19.09 -12.28 -3.70
C ALA A 570 -18.20 -13.19 -2.84
N ALA A 571 -17.58 -14.16 -3.50
CA ALA A 571 -16.51 -15.00 -2.97
C ALA A 571 -15.38 -15.06 -4.01
N ALA A 572 -14.15 -15.27 -3.55
CA ALA A 572 -13.01 -15.39 -4.45
C ALA A 572 -12.01 -16.42 -3.95
N LYS A 573 -11.28 -17.00 -4.90
CA LYS A 573 -10.17 -17.89 -4.63
C LYS A 573 -8.92 -17.37 -5.30
N ILE A 574 -7.85 -17.31 -4.52
CA ILE A 574 -6.55 -16.85 -4.96
C ILE A 574 -5.52 -17.92 -4.63
N TYR A 575 -4.69 -18.30 -5.59
CA TYR A 575 -3.55 -19.17 -5.32
C TYR A 575 -2.38 -18.81 -6.22
N GLY A 576 -1.17 -19.12 -5.76
CA GLY A 576 0.03 -18.68 -6.44
C GLY A 576 1.30 -19.18 -5.80
N PHE A 577 2.41 -18.72 -6.35
CA PHE A 577 3.72 -18.88 -5.74
C PHE A 577 4.56 -17.61 -5.95
N GLU A 578 5.54 -17.43 -5.08
CA GLU A 578 6.50 -16.34 -5.08
C GLU A 578 7.90 -16.93 -4.91
N VAL A 579 8.85 -16.42 -5.66
CA VAL A 579 10.27 -16.72 -5.58
C VAL A 579 11.01 -15.41 -5.43
N GLU A 580 11.87 -15.31 -4.42
CA GLU A 580 12.75 -14.18 -4.18
C GLU A 580 14.19 -14.69 -4.10
N THR A 581 15.09 -14.09 -4.87
CA THR A 581 16.48 -14.53 -4.99
C THR A 581 17.42 -13.34 -4.92
N LEU A 582 18.49 -13.48 -4.15
CA LEU A 582 19.60 -12.54 -4.11
C LEU A 582 20.90 -13.31 -4.31
N LEU A 583 21.67 -12.95 -5.32
CA LEU A 583 22.97 -13.53 -5.62
C LEU A 583 24.04 -12.45 -5.43
N ARG A 584 25.11 -12.77 -4.70
CA ARG A 584 26.23 -11.86 -4.41
C ARG A 584 27.56 -12.42 -4.91
N PRO A 585 27.83 -12.45 -6.23
CA PRO A 585 29.02 -13.10 -6.79
C PRO A 585 30.35 -12.52 -6.28
N SER A 586 30.33 -11.30 -5.75
CA SER A 586 31.46 -10.62 -5.10
C SER A 586 30.92 -9.56 -4.15
N ASP A 587 31.76 -9.03 -3.25
CA ASP A 587 31.36 -7.99 -2.29
C ASP A 587 30.80 -6.72 -2.96
N ASN A 588 31.25 -6.44 -4.18
CA ASN A 588 30.89 -5.25 -4.93
C ASN A 588 29.75 -5.47 -5.94
N PHE A 589 29.21 -6.68 -6.08
CA PHE A 589 28.20 -6.99 -7.09
C PHE A 589 27.06 -7.82 -6.51
N THR A 590 25.85 -7.28 -6.61
CA THR A 590 24.62 -7.95 -6.17
C THR A 590 23.60 -8.02 -7.30
N LEU A 591 22.96 -9.17 -7.44
CA LEU A 591 21.88 -9.43 -8.37
C LEU A 591 20.64 -9.86 -7.59
N GLY A 592 19.54 -9.11 -7.74
CA GLY A 592 18.24 -9.47 -7.19
C GLY A 592 17.32 -10.00 -8.29
N ALA A 593 16.57 -11.07 -8.03
CA ALA A 593 15.56 -11.57 -8.96
C ALA A 593 14.32 -12.04 -8.19
N ASN A 594 13.16 -11.56 -8.61
CA ASN A 594 11.86 -11.88 -8.02
C ASN A 594 10.90 -12.36 -9.09
N ILE A 595 10.15 -13.42 -8.82
CA ILE A 595 9.14 -13.97 -9.74
C ILE A 595 7.90 -14.32 -8.93
N ALA A 596 6.72 -13.98 -9.46
CA ALA A 596 5.46 -14.39 -8.87
C ALA A 596 4.44 -14.82 -9.91
N TYR A 597 3.71 -15.87 -9.57
CA TYR A 597 2.52 -16.35 -10.27
C TYR A 597 1.29 -16.17 -9.39
N LEU A 598 0.21 -15.66 -9.97
CA LEU A 598 -1.05 -15.45 -9.28
C LEU A 598 -2.23 -15.87 -10.14
N HIS A 599 -3.12 -16.68 -9.59
CA HIS A 599 -4.43 -16.95 -10.15
C HIS A 599 -5.50 -16.47 -9.18
N ALA A 600 -6.20 -15.40 -9.53
CA ALA A 600 -7.16 -14.72 -8.67
C ALA A 600 -8.48 -14.50 -9.40
N ARG A 601 -9.54 -15.19 -8.95
CA ARG A 601 -10.86 -15.12 -9.59
C ARG A 601 -12.00 -15.13 -8.60
N TYR A 602 -13.09 -14.48 -8.97
CA TYR A 602 -14.38 -14.67 -8.31
C TYR A 602 -14.85 -16.11 -8.47
N THR A 603 -15.30 -16.73 -7.38
CA THR A 603 -15.89 -18.08 -7.38
C THR A 603 -17.41 -18.06 -7.27
N ASP A 604 -17.95 -16.92 -6.83
CA ASP A 604 -19.38 -16.60 -6.78
C ASP A 604 -19.49 -15.08 -6.81
N PHE A 605 -20.24 -14.51 -7.75
CA PHE A 605 -20.52 -13.08 -7.77
C PHE A 605 -21.75 -12.78 -8.64
N CYS A 606 -22.93 -12.82 -8.03
CA CYS A 606 -24.17 -12.46 -8.71
C CYS A 606 -24.66 -11.08 -8.24
N ALA A 607 -24.44 -10.03 -9.04
CA ALA A 607 -24.91 -8.68 -8.71
C ALA A 607 -24.95 -7.76 -9.94
N ASP A 608 -25.70 -6.67 -9.84
CA ASP A 608 -25.60 -5.55 -10.78
C ASP A 608 -24.38 -4.72 -10.39
N THR A 609 -23.40 -4.60 -11.28
CA THR A 609 -22.13 -3.91 -11.01
C THR A 609 -21.85 -2.76 -11.96
N ASP A 610 -22.54 -2.72 -13.09
CA ASP A 610 -22.36 -1.77 -14.20
C ASP A 610 -23.60 -0.87 -14.39
N GLY A 611 -24.73 -1.18 -13.74
CA GLY A 611 -25.97 -0.45 -13.86
C GLY A 611 -26.63 -0.63 -15.23
N VAL A 612 -26.43 -1.77 -15.89
CA VAL A 612 -27.08 -2.06 -17.16
C VAL A 612 -28.60 -2.14 -16.96
N PHE A 613 -29.28 -1.28 -17.71
CA PHE A 613 -30.73 -1.14 -17.66
C PHE A 613 -31.38 -1.77 -18.89
N THR A 614 -32.28 -2.73 -18.67
CA THR A 614 -33.03 -3.40 -19.75
C THR A 614 -34.51 -3.00 -19.75
N ASN A 615 -35.18 -3.07 -20.91
CA ASN A 615 -36.63 -2.86 -21.03
C ASN A 615 -37.46 -4.10 -20.64
N GLY A 616 -36.95 -4.91 -19.69
CA GLY A 616 -37.58 -6.13 -19.20
C GLY A 616 -37.25 -7.39 -20.01
N SER A 617 -36.25 -7.35 -20.90
CA SER A 617 -35.74 -8.54 -21.58
C SER A 617 -34.66 -9.21 -20.73
N PRO A 618 -34.59 -10.56 -20.67
CA PRO A 618 -33.49 -11.23 -20.00
C PRO A 618 -32.16 -10.88 -20.68
N GLU A 619 -31.18 -10.42 -19.90
CA GLU A 619 -29.85 -10.12 -20.40
C GLU A 619 -28.96 -11.38 -20.37
N PRO A 620 -28.05 -11.57 -21.35
CA PRO A 620 -27.08 -12.66 -21.30
C PRO A 620 -26.28 -12.63 -19.98
N GLY A 621 -26.23 -13.76 -19.28
CA GLY A 621 -25.53 -13.86 -18.00
C GLY A 621 -26.31 -13.36 -16.80
N GLN A 622 -27.60 -13.03 -16.93
CA GLN A 622 -28.46 -12.69 -15.80
C GLN A 622 -28.55 -13.84 -14.78
N CYS A 623 -28.25 -13.55 -13.52
CA CYS A 623 -28.18 -14.54 -12.43
C CYS A 623 -29.27 -14.38 -11.36
N GLY A 624 -30.05 -13.30 -11.43
CA GLY A 624 -31.10 -12.97 -10.47
C GLY A 624 -32.27 -12.22 -11.10
N PRO A 625 -33.34 -11.93 -10.34
CA PRO A 625 -34.51 -11.24 -10.85
C PRO A 625 -34.16 -9.80 -11.27
N ALA A 626 -34.73 -9.35 -12.39
CA ALA A 626 -34.65 -7.96 -12.80
C ALA A 626 -35.44 -7.07 -11.82
N VAL A 627 -34.85 -5.97 -11.38
CA VAL A 627 -35.45 -5.06 -10.40
C VAL A 627 -35.98 -3.81 -11.11
N PRO A 628 -37.29 -3.51 -11.03
CA PRO A 628 -37.87 -2.34 -11.71
C PRO A 628 -37.23 -1.03 -11.26
N VAL A 629 -36.92 -0.16 -12.22
CA VAL A 629 -36.45 1.21 -11.97
C VAL A 629 -37.63 2.17 -12.04
N LEU A 630 -38.03 2.70 -10.89
CA LEU A 630 -39.19 3.58 -10.75
C LEU A 630 -38.77 5.06 -10.64
N LEU A 631 -38.19 5.61 -11.71
CA LEU A 631 -37.69 6.99 -11.76
C LEU A 631 -38.44 7.86 -12.77
N ASN A 632 -38.70 9.11 -12.40
CA ASN A 632 -39.19 10.13 -13.34
C ASN A 632 -38.13 10.40 -14.42
N GLY A 633 -38.48 10.14 -15.68
CA GLY A 633 -37.59 10.34 -16.84
C GLY A 633 -36.87 9.08 -17.31
N VAL A 634 -36.95 7.97 -16.56
CA VAL A 634 -36.56 6.65 -17.05
C VAL A 634 -37.80 6.00 -17.69
N PRO A 635 -37.70 5.41 -18.90
CA PRO A 635 -38.85 4.77 -19.54
C PRO A 635 -39.51 3.73 -18.63
N ASN A 636 -40.84 3.75 -18.54
CA ASN A 636 -41.58 2.71 -17.84
C ASN A 636 -41.23 1.33 -18.42
N GLY A 637 -40.91 0.37 -17.55
CA GLY A 637 -40.45 -0.96 -17.95
C GLY A 637 -38.93 -1.10 -18.02
N THR A 638 -38.16 -0.15 -17.49
CA THR A 638 -36.71 -0.27 -17.31
C THR A 638 -36.38 -1.04 -16.02
N PHE A 639 -35.41 -1.96 -16.07
CA PHE A 639 -35.00 -2.79 -14.94
C PHE A 639 -33.48 -2.80 -14.77
N ALA A 640 -33.01 -2.79 -13.53
CA ALA A 640 -31.65 -3.15 -13.15
C ALA A 640 -31.51 -4.69 -13.17
N VAL A 641 -30.45 -5.21 -13.76
CA VAL A 641 -30.28 -6.66 -13.97
C VAL A 641 -28.98 -7.15 -13.35
N PRO A 642 -29.03 -8.04 -12.34
CA PRO A 642 -27.81 -8.63 -11.81
C PRO A 642 -27.22 -9.63 -12.81
N THR A 643 -25.92 -9.49 -13.08
CA THR A 643 -25.15 -10.36 -13.98
C THR A 643 -24.23 -11.28 -13.17
N ASP A 644 -24.00 -12.48 -13.70
CA ASP A 644 -23.04 -13.43 -13.14
C ASP A 644 -21.61 -13.02 -13.50
N SER A 645 -20.89 -12.52 -12.51
CA SER A 645 -19.48 -12.15 -12.58
C SER A 645 -18.57 -13.28 -12.07
N THR A 646 -19.08 -14.50 -11.91
CA THR A 646 -18.29 -15.67 -11.53
C THR A 646 -17.20 -15.96 -12.58
N GLY A 647 -15.98 -16.19 -12.12
CA GLY A 647 -14.83 -16.49 -12.98
C GLY A 647 -14.15 -15.27 -13.59
N LEU A 648 -14.65 -14.04 -13.37
CA LEU A 648 -13.94 -12.81 -13.72
C LEU A 648 -12.63 -12.70 -12.94
N ASP A 649 -11.65 -12.04 -13.55
CA ASP A 649 -10.35 -11.79 -12.92
C ASP A 649 -10.53 -10.71 -11.83
N LEU A 650 -9.86 -10.88 -10.68
CA LEU A 650 -9.82 -9.83 -9.66
C LEU A 650 -9.03 -8.60 -10.15
N ALA A 651 -9.38 -7.43 -9.63
CA ALA A 651 -8.65 -6.20 -9.86
C ALA A 651 -7.19 -6.31 -9.33
N ASN A 652 -6.24 -5.71 -10.05
CA ASN A 652 -4.85 -5.55 -9.60
C ASN A 652 -4.16 -6.87 -9.25
N ALA A 653 -4.48 -7.91 -10.01
CA ALA A 653 -3.97 -9.27 -9.83
C ALA A 653 -3.22 -9.76 -11.10
N PRO A 654 -2.02 -9.22 -11.42
CA PRO A 654 -1.25 -9.68 -12.57
C PRO A 654 -0.90 -11.16 -12.43
N LYS A 655 -1.23 -11.93 -13.48
CA LYS A 655 -0.99 -13.38 -13.47
C LYS A 655 0.47 -13.75 -13.33
N TRP A 656 1.34 -12.94 -13.92
CA TRP A 656 2.79 -13.02 -13.77
C TRP A 656 3.33 -11.64 -13.45
N SER A 657 4.20 -11.56 -12.46
CA SER A 657 5.01 -10.39 -12.19
C SER A 657 6.42 -10.81 -11.85
N GLY A 658 7.38 -9.92 -12.04
CA GLY A 658 8.75 -10.18 -11.64
C GLY A 658 9.63 -8.95 -11.72
N SER A 659 10.78 -9.01 -11.09
CA SER A 659 11.81 -7.98 -11.19
C SER A 659 13.20 -8.60 -11.25
N LEU A 660 14.12 -7.86 -11.87
CA LEU A 660 15.54 -8.15 -11.89
C LEU A 660 16.27 -6.86 -11.53
N SER A 661 17.16 -6.90 -10.56
CA SER A 661 18.02 -5.77 -10.17
C SER A 661 19.48 -6.14 -10.22
N ALA A 662 20.32 -5.16 -10.51
CA ALA A 662 21.76 -5.27 -10.48
C ALA A 662 22.35 -4.04 -9.80
N ASP A 663 23.19 -4.29 -8.81
CA ASP A 663 23.91 -3.29 -8.02
C ASP A 663 25.39 -3.55 -8.13
N TYR A 664 26.17 -2.54 -8.51
CA TYR A 664 27.62 -2.63 -8.64
C TYR A 664 28.31 -1.44 -8.02
N VAL A 665 29.27 -1.70 -7.13
CA VAL A 665 30.08 -0.68 -6.47
C VAL A 665 31.49 -0.69 -7.06
N ILE A 666 31.97 0.49 -7.48
CA ILE A 666 33.31 0.69 -8.01
C ILE A 666 34.07 1.57 -7.02
N PRO A 667 35.01 0.99 -6.26
CA PRO A 667 35.92 1.77 -5.43
C PRO A 667 36.78 2.68 -6.32
N VAL A 668 36.91 3.94 -5.94
CA VAL A 668 37.75 4.94 -6.61
C VAL A 668 38.58 5.69 -5.56
N SER A 669 39.64 6.38 -5.98
CA SER A 669 40.60 7.01 -5.05
C SER A 669 40.02 8.14 -4.18
N PHE A 670 38.76 8.52 -4.38
CA PHE A 670 38.09 9.61 -3.64
C PHE A 670 36.80 9.16 -2.96
N GLY A 671 36.50 7.85 -2.98
CA GLY A 671 35.26 7.26 -2.48
C GLY A 671 34.76 6.14 -3.39
N GLU A 672 33.49 6.18 -3.78
CA GLU A 672 32.86 5.09 -4.54
C GLU A 672 31.90 5.59 -5.62
N ILE A 673 31.80 4.82 -6.70
CA ILE A 673 30.74 4.95 -7.70
C ILE A 673 29.79 3.77 -7.53
N LYS A 674 28.52 4.05 -7.27
CA LYS A 674 27.46 3.04 -7.10
C LYS A 674 26.55 3.07 -8.33
N LEU A 675 26.46 1.94 -9.01
CA LEU A 675 25.61 1.74 -10.18
C LEU A 675 24.43 0.86 -9.77
N HIS A 676 23.22 1.29 -10.12
CA HIS A 676 22.02 0.50 -9.92
C HIS A 676 21.21 0.44 -11.21
N SER A 677 20.65 -0.72 -11.54
CA SER A 677 19.60 -0.84 -12.55
C SER A 677 18.59 -1.89 -12.17
N ASP A 678 17.32 -1.61 -12.40
CA ASP A 678 16.24 -2.57 -12.17
C ASP A 678 15.26 -2.61 -13.35
N ALA A 679 14.79 -3.80 -13.66
CA ALA A 679 13.73 -4.06 -14.62
C ALA A 679 12.54 -4.73 -13.93
N ARG A 680 11.33 -4.19 -14.10
CA ARG A 680 10.09 -4.70 -13.51
C ARG A 680 9.14 -5.12 -14.61
N TYR A 681 8.71 -6.38 -14.59
CA TYR A 681 7.73 -6.94 -15.50
C TYR A 681 6.39 -7.15 -14.81
N SER A 682 5.31 -6.80 -15.49
CA SER A 682 3.95 -7.14 -15.10
C SER A 682 3.15 -7.56 -16.32
N ALA A 683 2.51 -8.72 -16.25
CA ALA A 683 1.59 -9.18 -17.28
C ALA A 683 0.35 -8.27 -17.36
N ARG A 684 -0.43 -8.40 -18.44
CA ARG A 684 -1.73 -7.74 -18.56
C ARG A 684 -2.64 -8.10 -17.37
N PHE A 685 -3.33 -7.11 -16.80
CA PHE A 685 -4.30 -7.32 -15.71
C PHE A 685 -5.43 -6.29 -15.73
N ASN A 686 -6.55 -6.63 -15.08
CA ASN A 686 -7.71 -5.76 -14.91
C ASN A 686 -7.49 -4.81 -13.72
N THR A 687 -7.67 -3.50 -13.88
CA THR A 687 -7.45 -2.52 -12.81
C THR A 687 -8.68 -2.24 -11.94
N TRP A 688 -9.87 -2.71 -12.34
CA TRP A 688 -11.14 -2.40 -11.69
C TRP A 688 -11.88 -3.63 -11.15
N GLY A 689 -11.85 -4.74 -11.88
CA GLY A 689 -12.32 -6.05 -11.43
C GLY A 689 -13.84 -6.18 -11.25
N ARG A 690 -14.65 -5.27 -11.78
CA ARG A 690 -16.13 -5.37 -11.76
C ARG A 690 -16.69 -6.05 -13.02
N ASP A 691 -16.05 -5.81 -14.15
CA ASP A 691 -16.33 -6.43 -15.44
C ASP A 691 -14.99 -6.66 -16.21
N ASN A 692 -15.04 -7.29 -17.38
CA ASN A 692 -13.88 -7.57 -18.22
C ASN A 692 -13.80 -6.69 -19.49
N ASP A 693 -14.36 -5.47 -19.46
CA ASP A 693 -14.23 -4.53 -20.57
C ASP A 693 -12.74 -4.29 -20.90
N PRO A 694 -12.34 -4.35 -22.19
CA PRO A 694 -10.96 -4.10 -22.61
C PRO A 694 -10.35 -2.79 -22.06
N GLY A 695 -11.18 -1.76 -21.83
CA GLY A 695 -10.78 -0.46 -21.29
C GLY A 695 -10.23 -0.52 -19.86
N TYR A 696 -10.59 -1.54 -19.07
CA TYR A 696 -10.05 -1.73 -17.72
C TYR A 696 -8.73 -2.50 -17.67
N TYR A 697 -8.26 -3.02 -18.80
CA TYR A 697 -7.04 -3.80 -18.83
C TYR A 697 -5.82 -2.92 -19.08
N ARG A 698 -4.93 -2.89 -18.08
CA ARG A 698 -3.55 -2.49 -18.29
C ARG A 698 -2.84 -3.57 -19.11
N LYS A 699 -2.13 -3.16 -20.18
CA LYS A 699 -1.32 -4.06 -21.02
C LYS A 699 -0.11 -4.61 -20.25
N GLU A 700 0.56 -5.60 -20.85
CA GLU A 700 1.87 -6.04 -20.37
C GLU A 700 2.88 -4.88 -20.39
N VAL A 701 3.73 -4.78 -19.37
CA VAL A 701 4.70 -3.69 -19.22
C VAL A 701 6.04 -4.21 -18.72
N VAL A 702 7.12 -3.66 -19.27
CA VAL A 702 8.48 -3.74 -18.71
C VAL A 702 8.97 -2.33 -18.41
N LEU A 703 9.12 -2.01 -17.13
CA LEU A 703 9.70 -0.75 -16.66
C LEU A 703 11.19 -0.95 -16.40
N LEU A 704 12.04 -0.10 -16.96
CA LEU A 704 13.47 -0.08 -16.69
C LEU A 704 13.83 1.20 -15.94
N ASN A 705 14.56 1.07 -14.84
CA ASN A 705 15.13 2.21 -14.11
C ASN A 705 16.63 2.02 -13.95
N ALA A 706 17.35 3.12 -13.72
CA ALA A 706 18.76 3.09 -13.42
C ALA A 706 19.19 4.32 -12.62
N SER A 707 20.27 4.19 -11.86
CA SER A 707 20.95 5.31 -11.23
C SER A 707 22.46 5.13 -11.18
N ILE A 708 23.15 6.26 -11.10
CA ILE A 708 24.59 6.36 -10.90
C ILE A 708 24.79 7.33 -9.74
N ALA A 709 25.39 6.85 -8.65
CA ALA A 709 25.76 7.67 -7.52
C ALA A 709 27.28 7.75 -7.38
N VAL A 710 27.76 8.92 -6.97
CA VAL A 710 29.15 9.16 -6.59
C VAL A 710 29.15 9.62 -5.14
N ALA A 711 29.84 8.89 -4.28
CA ALA A 711 29.97 9.19 -2.86
C ALA A 711 31.45 9.43 -2.51
N GLY A 712 31.70 10.38 -1.61
CA GLY A 712 33.05 10.62 -1.09
C GLY A 712 33.48 9.57 -0.06
N GLU A 713 34.78 9.39 0.12
CA GLU A 713 35.38 8.39 1.04
C GLU A 713 34.89 8.53 2.50
N ASP A 714 34.58 9.75 2.95
CA ASP A 714 34.06 10.04 4.29
C ASP A 714 32.52 9.91 4.40
N ASP A 715 31.81 9.52 3.33
CA ASP A 715 30.33 9.52 3.22
C ASP A 715 29.63 10.88 3.50
N LYS A 716 30.41 11.96 3.64
CA LYS A 716 29.92 13.33 3.89
C LYS A 716 29.16 13.95 2.73
N TRP A 717 29.31 13.42 1.52
CA TRP A 717 28.56 13.88 0.37
C TRP A 717 28.27 12.73 -0.60
N LYS A 718 27.11 12.82 -1.27
CA LYS A 718 26.69 11.90 -2.32
C LYS A 718 25.94 12.66 -3.41
N VAL A 719 26.28 12.41 -4.66
CA VAL A 719 25.53 12.92 -5.83
C VAL A 719 24.98 11.74 -6.60
N THR A 720 23.67 11.70 -6.80
CA THR A 720 22.98 10.62 -7.54
C THR A 720 22.27 11.20 -8.74
N LEU A 721 22.56 10.67 -9.93
CA LEU A 721 21.74 10.85 -11.12
C LEU A 721 20.87 9.60 -11.27
N TYR A 722 19.57 9.76 -11.43
CA TYR A 722 18.64 8.64 -11.61
C TYR A 722 17.71 8.88 -12.79
N GLY A 723 17.20 7.79 -13.35
CA GLY A 723 16.14 7.79 -14.33
C GLY A 723 15.16 6.64 -14.11
N SER A 724 13.87 6.94 -14.22
CA SER A 724 12.77 5.98 -14.07
C SER A 724 11.98 5.87 -15.37
N ASN A 725 11.41 4.68 -15.62
CA ASN A 725 10.70 4.38 -16.87
C ASN A 725 11.54 4.73 -18.12
N LEU A 726 12.80 4.31 -18.16
CA LEU A 726 13.75 4.61 -19.23
C LEU A 726 13.27 4.15 -20.62
N THR A 727 12.41 3.15 -20.65
CA THR A 727 11.74 2.62 -21.86
C THR A 727 10.56 3.45 -22.34
N ASP A 728 10.16 4.50 -21.61
CA ASP A 728 9.03 5.39 -21.92
C ASP A 728 7.70 4.66 -22.14
N GLN A 729 7.45 3.60 -21.36
CA GLN A 729 6.21 2.85 -21.49
C GLN A 729 5.04 3.69 -20.98
N GLU A 730 3.95 3.70 -21.75
CA GLU A 730 2.66 4.23 -21.30
C GLU A 730 1.98 3.19 -20.41
N VAL A 731 1.83 3.55 -19.13
CA VAL A 731 1.33 2.61 -18.13
C VAL A 731 0.06 3.14 -17.49
N ILE A 732 -1.03 2.40 -17.65
CA ILE A 732 -2.28 2.68 -16.94
C ILE A 732 -2.07 2.44 -15.43
N SER A 733 -2.26 3.47 -14.62
CA SER A 733 -2.26 3.39 -13.15
C SER A 733 -3.61 2.92 -12.60
N GLY A 734 -4.69 3.11 -13.35
CA GLY A 734 -6.03 2.67 -13.02
C GLY A 734 -7.01 3.06 -14.12
N ALA A 735 -8.13 2.35 -14.18
CA ALA A 735 -9.23 2.64 -15.08
C ALA A 735 -10.55 2.37 -14.33
N ILE A 736 -11.55 3.20 -14.58
CA ILE A 736 -12.79 3.24 -13.80
C ILE A 736 -13.88 3.94 -14.61
N SER A 737 -15.13 3.52 -14.41
CA SER A 737 -16.31 4.28 -14.79
C SER A 737 -17.12 4.61 -13.52
N ALA A 738 -17.81 5.75 -13.54
CA ALA A 738 -18.73 6.14 -12.49
C ALA A 738 -20.17 5.94 -12.95
N GLY A 739 -20.69 4.71 -12.80
CA GLY A 739 -22.01 4.34 -13.31
C GLY A 739 -22.01 4.29 -14.84
N ALA A 740 -23.01 4.92 -15.47
CA ALA A 740 -23.17 4.94 -16.93
C ALA A 740 -22.25 5.94 -17.68
N THR A 741 -21.23 6.50 -17.01
CA THR A 741 -20.26 7.41 -17.65
C THR A 741 -19.19 6.64 -18.43
N PRO A 742 -18.48 7.28 -19.38
CA PRO A 742 -17.40 6.62 -20.11
C PRO A 742 -16.28 6.12 -19.18
N ILE A 743 -15.56 5.12 -19.65
CA ILE A 743 -14.37 4.62 -18.96
C ILE A 743 -13.29 5.70 -19.00
N GLN A 744 -12.76 6.05 -17.84
CA GLN A 744 -11.63 6.94 -17.67
C GLN A 744 -10.39 6.14 -17.29
N GLN A 745 -9.33 6.29 -18.06
CA GLN A 745 -8.01 5.73 -17.79
C GLN A 745 -7.08 6.79 -17.21
N PHE A 746 -6.23 6.38 -16.29
CA PHE A 746 -5.23 7.22 -15.63
C PHE A 746 -3.86 6.61 -15.87
N TYR A 747 -2.83 7.45 -16.04
CA TYR A 747 -1.51 7.01 -16.48
C TYR A 747 -0.42 7.38 -15.48
N GLN A 748 0.50 6.45 -15.20
CA GLN A 748 1.73 6.68 -14.40
C GLN A 748 2.66 7.67 -15.11
N PRO A 749 3.60 8.35 -14.43
CA PRO A 749 4.54 9.26 -15.08
C PRO A 749 5.24 8.66 -16.32
N PRO A 750 5.56 9.46 -17.35
CA PRO A 750 6.40 9.02 -18.47
C PRO A 750 7.86 8.85 -17.97
N ARG A 751 8.83 8.71 -18.88
CA ARG A 751 10.24 8.71 -18.47
C ARG A 751 10.61 9.96 -17.66
N GLU A 752 11.21 9.77 -16.50
CA GLU A 752 11.71 10.85 -15.64
C GLU A 752 13.20 10.74 -15.38
N PHE A 753 13.83 11.88 -15.14
CA PHE A 753 15.21 11.99 -14.70
C PHE A 753 15.29 12.92 -13.50
N GLY A 754 16.27 12.70 -12.63
CA GLY A 754 16.55 13.64 -11.56
C GLY A 754 17.97 13.53 -11.05
N VAL A 755 18.38 14.59 -10.36
CA VAL A 755 19.65 14.68 -9.65
C VAL A 755 19.35 14.94 -8.18
N ASP A 756 20.03 14.21 -7.33
CA ASP A 756 19.93 14.28 -5.89
C ASP A 756 21.33 14.50 -5.29
N VAL A 757 21.47 15.52 -4.45
CA VAL A 757 22.72 15.88 -3.78
C VAL A 757 22.50 15.85 -2.29
N ALA A 758 23.22 14.98 -1.59
CA ALA A 758 23.17 14.83 -0.14
C ALA A 758 24.48 15.29 0.50
N PHE A 759 24.38 15.96 1.64
CA PHE A 759 25.49 16.34 2.52
C PHE A 759 25.20 15.85 3.93
N LYS A 760 26.20 15.22 4.55
CA LYS A 760 26.15 14.73 5.93
C LYS A 760 27.29 15.37 6.74
N PHE A 761 27.05 15.59 8.03
CA PHE A 761 28.05 16.12 8.97
C PHE A 761 27.87 15.57 10.37
#